data_AF-A0A7T7BLJ9-F1
#
_entry.id   AF-A0A7T7BLJ9-F1
#
_cell.length_a   1.000
_cell.length_b   1.000
_cell.length_c   1.000
_cell.angle_alpha   90.00
_cell.angle_beta   90.00
_cell.angle_gamma   90.00
#
_symmetry.space_group_name_H-M   'P 1'
#
loop_
_entity.id
_entity.type
_entity.pdbx_description
1 polymer ?
#
loop_
_entity_poly.entity_id
_entity_poly.type
_entity_poly.pdbx_seq_one_letter_code
_entity_poly.pdbx_strand_id
1 'polypeptide(L)'
;MQHPCRIGQDVEKQLAVMPASSPGSTCAHHSIPQRNWRQTLVNMLQPLRLGVLAILSLLLITIHLPNAITSPLEFSVRNPNFGLESHGRISPGKLGAVASESSICSSHGSDILKMGGNAADALVATEFCIGVIGMYHSGIGGGGFMLVRSAKGDYEFIDFRETAPAAAFEDMYKNNEDASIYGGLASGVPGEVRGLEHLHKKYGSLPWSTVVQPAIRTARDGFPVTEDLVRYMASAVGSGDDFLSKNPTWAIDFAPNGTRLGLGDTITRRRYADTLEAIAKSGADAFYSGPIADAMINAVQSENGTMTLEDLKNYTVAIRDISQIDYRGYKITSTSAPSSGSIAMSILKILGTYKDFFSTEKSVDLSTHRLDEAMRFGYGERSKFGDPLFVDGMAKYEKEILKQSTIDDIRSKISDVRTQNVSAYNPAGLESLDTPGTSHIAVADHTGLAISVITTINLLFGSHVMVPETGIIMNNEMNDFSIPGSSNSFGYIPSPSNYIRPGKRPLSSITPVIVERPNGKLFLIAGSAGGSRIITATVQSVINSIDQGLSAAKALAKPRLHDQLVPNQVSFEFTYDNATVASMKARGHNVTWVAPGQSSAQLIRVLPNGTFDAADSFPRDFPEISTDFTGIRRLQSTPEETSTSICQRII
;
A
#
# COMPACT_ATOMS: atom_id res chain seq x y z
N MET A 1 71.60 11.62 3.47
CA MET A 1 71.96 10.61 4.50
C MET A 1 71.15 9.34 4.22
N GLN A 2 71.79 8.38 3.53
CA GLN A 2 71.99 6.98 3.95
C GLN A 2 70.72 6.06 4.02
N HIS A 3 70.26 5.56 2.86
CA HIS A 3 70.40 4.19 2.31
C HIS A 3 71.06 3.05 3.17
N PRO A 4 71.04 1.73 2.77
CA PRO A 4 70.25 0.97 1.76
C PRO A 4 70.05 -0.59 1.98
N CYS A 5 69.60 -1.29 0.92
CA CYS A 5 70.01 -2.64 0.40
C CYS A 5 69.26 -3.91 0.89
N ARG A 6 68.98 -4.96 0.07
CA ARG A 6 69.59 -5.60 -1.15
C ARG A 6 68.47 -6.11 -2.12
N ILE A 7 68.56 -6.22 -3.46
CA ILE A 7 69.51 -6.72 -4.51
C ILE A 7 69.48 -8.24 -4.81
N GLY A 8 69.28 -8.55 -6.11
CA GLY A 8 69.75 -9.71 -6.91
C GLY A 8 68.71 -10.17 -7.96
N GLN A 9 68.69 -9.76 -9.25
CA GLN A 9 69.57 -10.06 -10.42
C GLN A 9 69.79 -11.56 -10.69
N ASP A 10 69.86 -12.11 -11.91
CA ASP A 10 69.52 -11.80 -13.32
C ASP A 10 69.96 -13.09 -14.12
N VAL A 11 69.68 -13.11 -15.44
CA VAL A 11 70.52 -13.71 -16.53
C VAL A 11 70.09 -15.05 -17.19
N GLU A 12 69.58 -14.90 -18.44
CA GLU A 12 69.88 -15.61 -19.74
C GLU A 12 69.81 -17.14 -19.89
N LYS A 13 69.74 -17.78 -21.08
CA LYS A 13 69.24 -17.59 -22.48
C LYS A 13 69.51 -18.95 -23.19
N GLN A 14 68.93 -19.13 -24.39
CA GLN A 14 69.29 -20.08 -25.47
C GLN A 14 68.98 -21.58 -25.28
N LEU A 15 68.85 -22.44 -26.32
CA LEU A 15 68.25 -22.42 -27.68
C LEU A 15 68.56 -23.82 -28.26
N ALA A 16 67.59 -24.42 -28.95
CA ALA A 16 67.71 -25.43 -30.03
C ALA A 16 68.34 -26.83 -29.74
N VAL A 17 67.69 -27.88 -30.29
CA VAL A 17 68.19 -28.76 -31.38
C VAL A 17 67.38 -30.08 -31.41
N MET A 18 66.74 -30.37 -32.55
CA MET A 18 66.28 -31.73 -32.98
C MET A 18 67.46 -32.51 -33.59
N PRO A 19 67.43 -33.86 -33.76
CA PRO A 19 66.93 -34.43 -35.05
C PRO A 19 66.37 -35.88 -35.04
N ALA A 20 65.56 -36.19 -36.08
CA ALA A 20 65.49 -37.38 -37.01
C ALA A 20 65.74 -38.84 -36.50
N SER A 21 65.21 -39.98 -37.00
CA SER A 21 64.49 -40.38 -38.25
C SER A 21 64.11 -41.90 -38.25
N SER A 22 62.91 -42.27 -38.78
CA SER A 22 62.55 -43.41 -39.69
C SER A 22 62.72 -44.91 -39.30
N PRO A 23 62.20 -45.94 -40.06
CA PRO A 23 60.98 -46.06 -40.91
C PRO A 23 60.20 -47.41 -40.73
N GLY A 24 59.01 -47.52 -41.36
CA GLY A 24 58.30 -48.78 -41.58
C GLY A 24 57.21 -48.68 -42.65
N SER A 25 57.35 -49.48 -43.71
CA SER A 25 56.57 -49.51 -44.97
C SER A 25 55.47 -50.57 -45.01
N THR A 26 54.37 -50.34 -45.72
CA THR A 26 53.68 -51.37 -46.55
C THR A 26 52.81 -50.74 -47.66
N CYS A 27 52.88 -51.35 -48.83
CA CYS A 27 52.15 -51.03 -50.07
C CYS A 27 50.74 -51.64 -50.10
N ALA A 28 49.80 -51.01 -50.82
CA ALA A 28 48.71 -51.71 -51.52
C ALA A 28 48.19 -50.89 -52.72
N HIS A 29 47.99 -51.58 -53.84
CA HIS A 29 47.45 -51.10 -55.12
C HIS A 29 45.98 -50.64 -55.02
N HIS A 30 45.53 -49.72 -55.90
CA HIS A 30 44.63 -50.02 -57.04
C HIS A 30 44.10 -48.76 -57.78
N SER A 31 44.07 -48.89 -59.11
CA SER A 31 43.16 -48.34 -60.12
C SER A 31 42.72 -46.85 -60.14
N ILE A 32 43.02 -46.22 -61.28
CA ILE A 32 42.39 -45.00 -61.82
C ILE A 32 40.98 -45.34 -62.34
N PRO A 33 39.96 -44.48 -62.09
CA PRO A 33 38.81 -44.41 -62.99
C PRO A 33 38.59 -43.01 -63.56
N GLN A 34 38.14 -43.01 -64.82
CA GLN A 34 37.83 -41.86 -65.65
C GLN A 34 36.68 -41.01 -65.09
N ARG A 35 36.83 -39.70 -65.26
CA ARG A 35 35.92 -38.64 -64.84
C ARG A 35 34.76 -38.52 -65.83
N ASN A 36 33.57 -38.98 -65.45
CA ASN A 36 32.36 -38.94 -66.26
C ASN A 36 31.53 -37.68 -65.94
N TRP A 37 31.76 -36.60 -66.69
CA TRP A 37 31.21 -35.25 -66.45
C TRP A 37 29.70 -35.09 -66.68
N ARG A 38 28.97 -36.15 -67.02
CA ARG A 38 27.53 -36.08 -67.31
C ARG A 38 26.61 -36.36 -66.11
N GLN A 39 27.12 -36.90 -65.00
CA GLN A 39 26.31 -37.16 -63.80
C GLN A 39 26.28 -35.99 -62.81
N THR A 40 27.24 -35.07 -62.86
CA THR A 40 27.38 -33.96 -61.88
C THR A 40 26.42 -32.80 -62.14
N LEU A 41 25.89 -32.65 -63.36
CA LEU A 41 24.97 -31.57 -63.74
C LEU A 41 23.51 -31.83 -63.35
N VAL A 42 23.11 -33.09 -63.16
CA VAL A 42 21.70 -33.44 -62.84
C VAL A 42 21.42 -33.35 -61.33
N ASN A 43 22.43 -33.59 -60.47
CA ASN A 43 22.27 -33.48 -59.01
C ASN A 43 22.44 -32.07 -58.43
N MET A 44 22.80 -31.07 -59.25
CA MET A 44 22.82 -29.65 -58.82
C MET A 44 21.50 -28.90 -59.06
N LEU A 45 20.56 -29.47 -59.82
CA LEU A 45 19.32 -28.79 -60.22
C LEU A 45 18.11 -29.10 -59.32
N GLN A 46 18.19 -30.10 -58.43
CA GLN A 46 17.13 -30.39 -57.45
C GLN A 46 17.10 -29.45 -56.22
N PRO A 47 18.23 -29.07 -55.58
CA PRO A 47 18.19 -28.12 -54.47
C PRO A 47 17.85 -26.68 -54.92
N LEU A 48 18.14 -26.33 -56.19
CA LEU A 48 17.75 -25.03 -56.76
C LEU A 48 16.24 -24.90 -56.98
N ARG A 49 15.53 -25.98 -57.35
CA ARG A 49 14.07 -25.92 -57.54
C ARG A 49 13.29 -25.80 -56.23
N LEU A 50 13.77 -26.44 -55.16
CA LEU A 50 13.18 -26.30 -53.82
C LEU A 50 13.50 -24.94 -53.19
N GLY A 51 14.71 -24.40 -53.41
CA GLY A 51 15.08 -23.06 -52.98
C GLY A 51 14.26 -21.95 -53.66
N VAL A 52 14.05 -22.05 -54.98
CA VAL A 52 13.26 -21.06 -55.73
C VAL A 52 11.78 -21.11 -55.37
N LEU A 53 11.21 -22.30 -55.10
CA LEU A 53 9.83 -22.41 -54.61
C LEU A 53 9.67 -21.86 -53.18
N ALA A 54 10.62 -22.10 -52.27
CA ALA A 54 10.60 -21.52 -50.93
C ALA A 54 10.75 -19.98 -50.95
N ILE A 55 11.63 -19.45 -51.82
CA ILE A 55 11.81 -18.02 -52.00
C ILE A 55 10.57 -17.37 -52.63
N LEU A 56 9.94 -18.00 -53.63
CA LEU A 56 8.67 -17.53 -54.20
C LEU A 56 7.50 -17.60 -53.20
N SER A 57 7.50 -18.59 -52.30
CA SER A 57 6.50 -18.70 -51.24
C SER A 57 6.67 -17.62 -50.17
N LEU A 58 7.92 -17.32 -49.76
CA LEU A 58 8.23 -16.19 -48.88
C LEU A 58 7.97 -14.83 -49.56
N LEU A 59 8.21 -14.71 -50.87
CA LEU A 59 7.87 -13.51 -51.64
C LEU A 59 6.35 -13.31 -51.77
N LEU A 60 5.56 -14.38 -51.96
CA LEU A 60 4.09 -14.30 -51.96
C LEU A 60 3.53 -13.95 -50.58
N ILE A 61 4.15 -14.45 -49.49
CA ILE A 61 3.77 -14.09 -48.12
C ILE A 61 4.12 -12.62 -47.83
N THR A 62 5.27 -12.12 -48.30
CA THR A 62 5.67 -10.71 -48.10
C THR A 62 4.93 -9.71 -49.00
N ILE A 63 4.46 -10.13 -50.18
CA ILE A 63 3.64 -9.30 -51.08
C ILE A 63 2.17 -9.28 -50.65
N HIS A 64 1.68 -10.30 -49.93
CA HIS A 64 0.32 -10.33 -49.38
C HIS A 64 0.19 -9.93 -47.89
N LEU A 65 1.31 -9.72 -47.16
CA LEU A 65 1.31 -9.14 -45.81
C LEU A 65 1.45 -7.60 -45.65
N PRO A 66 1.52 -6.72 -46.67
CA PRO A 66 1.62 -5.28 -46.38
C PRO A 66 0.32 -4.62 -45.91
N ASN A 67 -0.83 -5.32 -45.88
CA ASN A 67 -2.09 -4.74 -45.39
C ASN A 67 -2.46 -5.15 -43.95
N ALA A 68 -1.55 -5.76 -43.19
CA ALA A 68 -1.83 -6.20 -41.82
C ALA A 68 -0.91 -5.63 -40.73
N ILE A 69 0.20 -4.95 -41.06
CA ILE A 69 1.18 -4.50 -40.04
C ILE A 69 1.84 -3.17 -40.42
N THR A 70 1.07 -2.14 -40.73
CA THR A 70 1.45 -0.73 -40.52
C THR A 70 0.18 0.10 -40.46
N SER A 71 -0.53 0.00 -39.34
CA SER A 71 -1.40 1.09 -38.90
C SER A 71 -0.77 1.62 -37.63
N PRO A 72 -0.58 2.95 -37.47
CA PRO A 72 -0.31 3.47 -36.15
C PRO A 72 -1.43 2.95 -35.26
N LEU A 73 -1.10 2.43 -34.08
CA LEU A 73 -2.08 2.18 -33.03
C LEU A 73 -2.58 3.55 -32.54
N GLU A 74 -3.29 4.28 -33.40
CA GLU A 74 -4.39 5.10 -32.96
C GLU A 74 -5.38 4.11 -32.36
N PHE A 75 -5.42 4.09 -31.04
CA PHE A 75 -6.57 3.58 -30.31
C PHE A 75 -7.75 4.45 -30.78
N SER A 76 -8.38 4.04 -31.87
CA SER A 76 -9.70 4.55 -32.24
C SER A 76 -10.55 4.27 -31.02
N VAL A 77 -10.95 5.34 -30.34
CA VAL A 77 -12.01 5.33 -29.34
C VAL A 77 -13.19 4.69 -30.05
N ARG A 78 -13.34 3.37 -29.87
CA ARG A 78 -14.51 2.65 -30.34
C ARG A 78 -15.69 3.38 -29.71
N ASN A 79 -16.49 3.97 -30.59
CA ASN A 79 -17.82 4.52 -30.39
C ASN A 79 -18.31 4.47 -28.92
N PRO A 80 -18.45 5.60 -28.20
CA PRO A 80 -18.81 5.64 -26.78
C PRO A 80 -20.21 5.09 -26.46
N ASN A 81 -20.91 4.52 -27.45
CA ASN A 81 -22.26 3.99 -27.34
C ASN A 81 -22.36 2.46 -27.37
N PHE A 82 -21.25 1.70 -27.27
CA PHE A 82 -21.31 0.25 -27.10
C PHE A 82 -21.19 -0.11 -25.61
N GLY A 83 -22.35 -0.26 -24.94
CA GLY A 83 -22.43 -0.68 -23.54
C GLY A 83 -23.03 0.33 -22.56
N LEU A 84 -23.76 1.35 -23.04
CA LEU A 84 -24.73 2.05 -22.20
C LEU A 84 -26.02 1.22 -22.12
N GLU A 85 -25.95 -0.01 -21.60
CA GLU A 85 -27.00 -0.40 -20.64
C GLU A 85 -26.69 0.39 -19.36
N SER A 86 -26.87 1.70 -19.46
CA SER A 86 -26.63 2.65 -18.39
C SER A 86 -27.43 2.15 -17.21
N HIS A 87 -26.79 1.96 -16.05
CA HIS A 87 -27.45 1.89 -14.76
C HIS A 87 -28.71 2.77 -14.79
N GLY A 88 -29.89 2.16 -14.90
CA GLY A 88 -31.11 2.85 -15.32
C GLY A 88 -31.27 4.14 -14.54
N ARG A 89 -31.03 5.29 -15.19
CA ARG A 89 -30.90 6.65 -14.61
C ARG A 89 -30.73 6.67 -13.08
N ILE A 90 -29.63 6.12 -12.56
CA ILE A 90 -29.31 6.29 -11.14
C ILE A 90 -29.17 7.78 -10.87
N SER A 91 -29.90 8.29 -9.88
CA SER A 91 -29.89 9.72 -9.56
C SER A 91 -28.48 10.19 -9.17
N PRO A 92 -28.14 11.47 -9.44
CA PRO A 92 -26.91 12.11 -8.98
C PRO A 92 -26.51 11.74 -7.54
N GLY A 93 -25.25 11.35 -7.34
CA GLY A 93 -24.70 11.01 -6.02
C GLY A 93 -25.13 9.66 -5.44
N LYS A 94 -25.79 8.78 -6.23
CA LYS A 94 -26.22 7.44 -5.78
C LYS A 94 -25.47 6.27 -6.44
N LEU A 95 -24.57 6.53 -7.39
CA LEU A 95 -23.84 5.47 -8.10
C LEU A 95 -22.80 4.76 -7.21
N GLY A 96 -22.12 5.55 -6.40
CA GLY A 96 -21.06 5.11 -5.50
C GLY A 96 -20.23 6.31 -5.03
N ALA A 97 -19.23 6.02 -4.21
CA ALA A 97 -18.25 6.99 -3.75
C ALA A 97 -16.88 6.34 -3.58
N VAL A 98 -15.84 7.13 -3.84
CA VAL A 98 -14.44 6.81 -3.61
C VAL A 98 -13.87 7.91 -2.71
N ALA A 99 -13.17 7.52 -1.66
CA ALA A 99 -12.44 8.44 -0.80
C ALA A 99 -11.01 7.92 -0.61
N SER A 100 -10.05 8.69 -1.08
CA SER A 100 -8.61 8.51 -0.84
C SER A 100 -7.98 9.86 -0.49
N GLU A 101 -6.70 9.86 -0.15
CA GLU A 101 -5.93 11.09 0.10
C GLU A 101 -5.60 11.91 -1.16
N SER A 102 -5.83 11.35 -2.36
CA SER A 102 -5.51 12.01 -3.63
C SER A 102 -6.76 12.26 -4.45
N SER A 103 -7.02 13.51 -4.77
CA SER A 103 -8.13 13.92 -5.63
C SER A 103 -8.01 13.35 -7.05
N ILE A 104 -6.78 13.21 -7.58
CA ILE A 104 -6.50 12.57 -8.86
C ILE A 104 -6.91 11.09 -8.80
N CYS A 105 -6.48 10.36 -7.78
CA CYS A 105 -6.78 8.93 -7.67
C CYS A 105 -8.26 8.68 -7.35
N SER A 106 -8.88 9.48 -6.48
CA SER A 106 -10.32 9.43 -6.22
C SER A 106 -11.14 9.70 -7.50
N SER A 107 -10.65 10.57 -8.38
CA SER A 107 -11.28 10.82 -9.68
C SER A 107 -11.18 9.62 -10.61
N HIS A 108 -10.02 8.94 -10.67
CA HIS A 108 -9.88 7.71 -11.47
C HIS A 108 -10.84 6.62 -11.00
N GLY A 109 -10.96 6.38 -9.69
CA GLY A 109 -11.94 5.42 -9.16
C GLY A 109 -13.38 5.82 -9.49
N SER A 110 -13.70 7.12 -9.39
CA SER A 110 -15.02 7.65 -9.75
C SER A 110 -15.33 7.48 -11.24
N ASP A 111 -14.34 7.62 -12.12
CA ASP A 111 -14.49 7.42 -13.56
C ASP A 111 -14.69 5.94 -13.91
N ILE A 112 -14.03 5.03 -13.19
CA ILE A 112 -14.29 3.58 -13.29
C ILE A 112 -15.74 3.24 -12.93
N LEU A 113 -16.29 3.83 -11.85
CA LEU A 113 -17.71 3.66 -11.51
C LEU A 113 -18.62 4.16 -12.65
N LYS A 114 -18.33 5.34 -13.23
CA LYS A 114 -19.12 5.89 -14.35
C LYS A 114 -19.07 5.03 -15.61
N MET A 115 -17.96 4.32 -15.81
CA MET A 115 -17.77 3.38 -16.91
C MET A 115 -18.53 2.04 -16.72
N GLY A 116 -19.28 1.89 -15.63
CA GLY A 116 -20.02 0.66 -15.31
C GLY A 116 -19.23 -0.34 -14.47
N GLY A 117 -18.05 0.04 -13.96
CA GLY A 117 -17.34 -0.73 -12.95
C GLY A 117 -18.02 -0.63 -11.58
N ASN A 118 -17.65 -1.53 -10.69
CA ASN A 118 -18.16 -1.57 -9.31
C ASN A 118 -17.10 -1.08 -8.30
N ALA A 119 -17.42 -1.17 -7.01
CA ALA A 119 -16.52 -0.72 -5.94
C ALA A 119 -15.16 -1.43 -5.93
N ALA A 120 -15.08 -2.70 -6.34
CA ALA A 120 -13.81 -3.42 -6.47
C ALA A 120 -12.97 -2.89 -7.64
N ASP A 121 -13.58 -2.68 -8.81
CA ASP A 121 -12.90 -2.10 -9.98
C ASP A 121 -12.35 -0.70 -9.66
N ALA A 122 -13.18 0.12 -9.03
CA ALA A 122 -12.84 1.48 -8.64
C ALA A 122 -11.74 1.50 -7.58
N LEU A 123 -11.76 0.56 -6.62
CA LEU A 123 -10.70 0.45 -5.63
C LEU A 123 -9.36 0.10 -6.28
N VAL A 124 -9.32 -0.89 -7.16
CA VAL A 124 -8.08 -1.30 -7.84
C VAL A 124 -7.47 -0.15 -8.63
N ALA A 125 -8.29 0.61 -9.36
CA ALA A 125 -7.81 1.78 -10.09
C ALA A 125 -7.29 2.89 -9.18
N THR A 126 -7.95 3.09 -8.04
CA THR A 126 -7.55 4.10 -7.05
C THR A 126 -6.24 3.70 -6.39
N GLU A 127 -6.09 2.45 -5.97
CA GLU A 127 -4.90 1.93 -5.27
C GLU A 127 -3.66 1.95 -6.17
N PHE A 128 -3.75 1.45 -7.41
CA PHE A 128 -2.62 1.56 -8.33
C PHE A 128 -2.21 3.02 -8.59
N CYS A 129 -3.15 3.96 -8.61
CA CYS A 129 -2.84 5.39 -8.71
C CYS A 129 -2.18 5.92 -7.42
N ILE A 130 -2.62 5.49 -6.24
CA ILE A 130 -1.99 5.84 -4.97
C ILE A 130 -0.55 5.33 -4.94
N GLY A 131 -0.24 4.13 -5.42
CA GLY A 131 1.14 3.65 -5.58
C GLY A 131 2.02 4.51 -6.52
N VAL A 132 1.42 5.33 -7.38
CA VAL A 132 2.12 6.30 -8.23
C VAL A 132 2.33 7.62 -7.48
N ILE A 133 1.27 8.19 -6.88
CA ILE A 133 1.27 9.54 -6.29
C ILE A 133 1.74 9.53 -4.82
N GLY A 134 1.19 8.62 -4.01
CA GLY A 134 1.53 8.37 -2.61
C GLY A 134 2.69 7.39 -2.44
N MET A 135 3.60 7.30 -3.42
CA MET A 135 4.65 6.28 -3.47
C MET A 135 5.63 6.33 -2.30
N TYR A 136 5.65 7.45 -1.58
CA TYR A 136 6.45 7.63 -0.38
C TYR A 136 5.89 6.85 0.81
N HIS A 137 4.67 6.30 0.78
CA HIS A 137 4.15 5.49 1.89
C HIS A 137 3.29 4.29 1.49
N SER A 138 2.94 4.11 0.21
CA SER A 138 2.15 2.98 -0.27
C SER A 138 2.49 2.64 -1.72
N GLY A 139 2.22 1.40 -2.13
CA GLY A 139 2.35 0.97 -3.52
C GLY A 139 2.74 -0.50 -3.67
N ILE A 140 2.95 -0.93 -4.92
CA ILE A 140 3.10 -2.35 -5.27
C ILE A 140 4.28 -3.07 -4.62
N GLY A 141 5.26 -2.33 -4.08
CA GLY A 141 6.38 -2.88 -3.33
C GLY A 141 6.08 -3.15 -1.85
N GLY A 142 4.83 -2.99 -1.41
CA GLY A 142 4.41 -3.22 -0.03
C GLY A 142 3.20 -4.15 0.08
N GLY A 143 2.32 -3.87 1.04
CA GLY A 143 1.17 -4.70 1.38
C GLY A 143 0.23 -4.07 2.40
N GLY A 144 -0.69 -4.85 2.95
CA GLY A 144 -1.73 -4.32 3.81
C GLY A 144 -2.90 -5.25 4.07
N PHE A 145 -4.04 -4.66 4.44
CA PHE A 145 -5.25 -5.38 4.80
C PHE A 145 -6.49 -4.74 4.20
N MET A 146 -7.42 -5.57 3.74
CA MET A 146 -8.67 -5.14 3.13
C MET A 146 -9.86 -5.84 3.77
N LEU A 147 -10.84 -5.05 4.18
CA LEU A 147 -12.14 -5.52 4.62
C LEU A 147 -13.16 -5.28 3.51
N VAL A 148 -13.73 -6.37 3.00
CA VAL A 148 -14.75 -6.36 1.94
C VAL A 148 -16.08 -6.74 2.55
N ARG A 149 -17.11 -5.93 2.30
CA ARG A 149 -18.52 -6.27 2.50
C ARG A 149 -19.15 -6.46 1.13
N SER A 150 -19.57 -7.68 0.82
CA SER A 150 -20.23 -8.00 -0.45
C SER A 150 -21.58 -7.29 -0.59
N ALA A 151 -22.10 -7.19 -1.80
CA ALA A 151 -23.46 -6.68 -2.06
C ALA A 151 -24.55 -7.47 -1.28
N LYS A 152 -24.28 -8.74 -0.92
CA LYS A 152 -25.18 -9.58 -0.12
C LYS A 152 -25.06 -9.35 1.39
N GLY A 153 -24.02 -8.64 1.83
CA GLY A 153 -23.72 -8.41 3.26
C GLY A 153 -22.76 -9.41 3.89
N ASP A 154 -22.19 -10.33 3.10
CA ASP A 154 -21.11 -11.21 3.57
C ASP A 154 -19.80 -10.43 3.68
N TYR A 155 -18.95 -10.81 4.63
CA TYR A 155 -17.64 -10.17 4.80
C TYR A 155 -16.50 -11.09 4.43
N GLU A 156 -15.45 -10.49 3.89
CA GLU A 156 -14.16 -11.14 3.68
C GLU A 156 -13.05 -10.22 4.17
N PHE A 157 -12.13 -10.77 4.95
CA PHE A 157 -10.90 -10.10 5.33
C PHE A 157 -9.75 -10.69 4.50
N ILE A 158 -9.26 -9.89 3.56
CA ILE A 158 -8.11 -10.20 2.71
C ILE A 158 -6.87 -9.62 3.38
N ASP A 159 -6.00 -10.48 3.87
CA ASP A 159 -4.68 -10.15 4.39
C ASP A 159 -3.65 -10.36 3.28
N PHE A 160 -3.14 -9.24 2.76
CA PHE A 160 -2.07 -9.18 1.78
C PHE A 160 -0.84 -8.47 2.37
N ARG A 161 -0.65 -8.60 3.70
CA ARG A 161 0.53 -8.12 4.41
C ARG A 161 1.76 -8.87 3.92
N GLU A 162 2.88 -8.19 3.94
CA GLU A 162 4.19 -8.73 3.61
C GLU A 162 4.55 -9.89 4.53
N THR A 163 5.27 -10.87 3.98
CA THR A 163 5.81 -11.98 4.76
C THR A 163 7.32 -11.83 4.88
N ALA A 164 7.86 -12.22 6.04
CA ALA A 164 9.30 -12.36 6.21
C ALA A 164 9.87 -13.37 5.20
N PRO A 165 10.97 -13.06 4.49
CA PRO A 165 11.62 -14.01 3.58
C PRO A 165 11.98 -15.34 4.27
N ALA A 166 12.14 -16.42 3.52
CA ALA A 166 12.45 -17.75 4.06
C ALA A 166 13.77 -17.79 4.86
N ALA A 167 14.71 -16.90 4.54
CA ALA A 167 15.99 -16.75 5.23
C ALA A 167 15.93 -15.89 6.50
N ALA A 168 14.78 -15.28 6.83
CA ALA A 168 14.65 -14.44 8.02
C ALA A 168 14.72 -15.28 9.30
N PHE A 169 15.29 -14.73 10.38
CA PHE A 169 15.41 -15.41 11.66
C PHE A 169 15.25 -14.43 12.82
N GLU A 170 14.92 -14.95 13.99
CA GLU A 170 14.47 -14.19 15.17
C GLU A 170 15.37 -13.00 15.53
N ASP A 171 16.68 -13.22 15.51
CA ASP A 171 17.71 -12.35 16.06
C ASP A 171 18.53 -11.63 14.98
N MET A 172 18.03 -11.58 13.74
CA MET A 172 18.75 -11.01 12.58
C MET A 172 19.10 -9.52 12.72
N TYR A 173 18.37 -8.75 13.53
CA TYR A 173 18.63 -7.32 13.77
C TYR A 173 19.27 -7.01 15.12
N LYS A 174 19.53 -8.00 15.97
CA LYS A 174 20.00 -7.79 17.35
C LYS A 174 21.28 -6.96 17.45
N ASN A 175 22.15 -7.03 16.43
CA ASN A 175 23.42 -6.30 16.38
C ASN A 175 23.38 -5.08 15.46
N ASN A 176 22.27 -4.85 14.76
CA ASN A 176 22.09 -3.75 13.82
C ASN A 176 20.59 -3.50 13.59
N GLU A 177 19.99 -2.67 14.43
CA GLU A 177 18.56 -2.32 14.32
C GLU A 177 18.28 -1.51 13.06
N ASP A 178 19.21 -0.67 12.60
CA ASP A 178 19.03 0.10 11.36
C ASP A 178 18.80 -0.79 10.13
N ALA A 179 19.23 -2.05 10.16
CA ALA A 179 18.96 -3.02 9.08
C ALA A 179 17.49 -3.49 9.01
N SER A 180 16.67 -3.22 10.02
CA SER A 180 15.21 -3.38 9.93
C SER A 180 14.55 -2.21 9.21
N ILE A 181 15.24 -1.06 9.14
CA ILE A 181 14.73 0.17 8.54
C ILE A 181 15.26 0.36 7.12
N TYR A 182 16.55 0.16 6.89
CA TYR A 182 17.22 0.50 5.63
C TYR A 182 17.82 -0.73 4.93
N GLY A 183 17.84 -0.68 3.60
CA GLY A 183 18.47 -1.70 2.76
C GLY A 183 17.61 -2.94 2.54
N GLY A 184 18.16 -3.93 1.85
CA GLY A 184 17.44 -5.11 1.40
C GLY A 184 16.96 -6.03 2.53
N LEU A 185 17.64 -6.05 3.69
CA LEU A 185 17.20 -6.84 4.85
C LEU A 185 15.89 -6.34 5.45
N ALA A 186 15.59 -5.05 5.28
CA ALA A 186 14.37 -4.44 5.79
C ALA A 186 13.13 -4.87 4.98
N SER A 187 13.32 -5.36 3.75
CA SER A 187 12.23 -5.64 2.80
C SER A 187 11.55 -6.98 3.08
N GLY A 188 10.25 -6.92 3.39
CA GLY A 188 9.36 -8.07 3.38
C GLY A 188 8.86 -8.38 1.96
N VAL A 189 8.38 -9.61 1.73
CA VAL A 189 7.87 -10.05 0.42
C VAL A 189 6.58 -9.27 0.07
N PRO A 190 6.54 -8.47 -1.01
CA PRO A 190 5.40 -7.59 -1.30
C PRO A 190 4.09 -8.34 -1.63
N GLY A 191 2.98 -7.90 -1.05
CA GLY A 191 1.67 -8.54 -1.20
C GLY A 191 0.60 -7.79 -1.98
N GLU A 192 0.80 -6.48 -2.20
CA GLU A 192 -0.20 -5.56 -2.77
C GLU A 192 -0.84 -6.09 -4.06
N VAL A 193 -0.02 -6.50 -5.04
CA VAL A 193 -0.51 -6.92 -6.36
C VAL A 193 -1.35 -8.19 -6.29
N ARG A 194 -1.01 -9.17 -5.43
CA ARG A 194 -1.88 -10.34 -5.20
C ARG A 194 -3.17 -9.96 -4.48
N GLY A 195 -3.11 -9.02 -3.53
CA GLY A 195 -4.30 -8.51 -2.83
C GLY A 195 -5.32 -7.92 -3.81
N LEU A 196 -4.86 -7.02 -4.68
CA LEU A 196 -5.70 -6.37 -5.70
C LEU A 196 -6.19 -7.35 -6.76
N GLU A 197 -5.35 -8.28 -7.19
CA GLU A 197 -5.76 -9.32 -8.14
C GLU A 197 -6.84 -10.23 -7.55
N HIS A 198 -6.70 -10.65 -6.29
CA HIS A 198 -7.70 -11.47 -5.61
C HIS A 198 -9.04 -10.74 -5.53
N LEU A 199 -9.04 -9.49 -5.07
CA LEU A 199 -10.23 -8.67 -5.02
C LEU A 199 -10.89 -8.55 -6.41
N HIS A 200 -10.12 -8.19 -7.43
CA HIS A 200 -10.63 -7.98 -8.78
C HIS A 200 -11.19 -9.27 -9.39
N LYS A 201 -10.49 -10.40 -9.26
CA LYS A 201 -10.96 -11.70 -9.78
C LYS A 201 -12.29 -12.11 -9.16
N LYS A 202 -12.50 -11.80 -7.88
CA LYS A 202 -13.69 -12.24 -7.13
C LYS A 202 -14.86 -11.26 -7.23
N TYR A 203 -14.58 -9.96 -7.21
CA TYR A 203 -15.60 -8.92 -7.11
C TYR A 203 -15.62 -7.98 -8.31
N GLY A 204 -14.55 -7.87 -9.10
CA GLY A 204 -14.47 -6.94 -10.24
C GLY A 204 -15.41 -7.30 -11.39
N SER A 205 -15.74 -6.31 -12.21
CA SER A 205 -16.63 -6.44 -13.36
C SER A 205 -15.98 -5.95 -14.67
N LEU A 206 -14.94 -5.13 -14.60
CA LEU A 206 -14.22 -4.64 -15.77
C LEU A 206 -13.00 -5.52 -16.09
N PRO A 207 -12.42 -5.41 -17.30
CA PRO A 207 -11.15 -6.05 -17.60
C PRO A 207 -10.02 -5.48 -16.72
N TRP A 208 -9.13 -6.34 -16.21
CA TRP A 208 -7.99 -5.95 -15.37
C TRP A 208 -7.16 -4.80 -15.97
N SER A 209 -6.85 -4.89 -17.27
CA SER A 209 -6.13 -3.83 -17.97
C SER A 209 -6.84 -2.47 -17.94
N THR A 210 -8.17 -2.47 -17.91
CA THR A 210 -8.98 -1.23 -17.86
C THR A 210 -8.83 -0.53 -16.51
N VAL A 211 -8.80 -1.29 -15.41
CA VAL A 211 -8.67 -0.70 -14.06
C VAL A 211 -7.24 -0.29 -13.72
N VAL A 212 -6.22 -0.91 -14.33
CA VAL A 212 -4.80 -0.51 -14.15
C VAL A 212 -4.42 0.70 -15.01
N GLN A 213 -5.08 0.89 -16.16
CA GLN A 213 -4.73 1.93 -17.14
C GLN A 213 -4.63 3.37 -16.58
N PRO A 214 -5.50 3.84 -15.66
CA PRO A 214 -5.38 5.20 -15.13
C PRO A 214 -4.06 5.45 -14.40
N ALA A 215 -3.55 4.46 -13.67
CA ALA A 215 -2.26 4.55 -12.98
C ALA A 215 -1.08 4.58 -13.98
N ILE A 216 -1.15 3.76 -15.04
CA ILE A 216 -0.14 3.77 -16.13
C ILE A 216 -0.02 5.18 -16.73
N ARG A 217 -1.15 5.81 -17.08
CA ARG A 217 -1.15 7.18 -17.62
C ARG A 217 -0.60 8.18 -16.60
N THR A 218 -1.03 8.10 -15.35
CA THR A 218 -0.56 8.99 -14.28
C THR A 218 0.96 8.91 -14.09
N ALA A 219 1.53 7.70 -14.15
CA ALA A 219 2.97 7.50 -14.04
C ALA A 219 3.74 7.94 -15.29
N ARG A 220 3.19 7.73 -16.49
CA ARG A 220 3.85 8.00 -17.77
C ARG A 220 3.80 9.47 -18.16
N ASP A 221 2.60 10.05 -18.09
CA ASP A 221 2.30 11.42 -18.51
C ASP A 221 2.65 12.42 -17.40
N GLY A 222 2.64 11.95 -16.15
CA GLY A 222 3.06 12.68 -14.97
C GLY A 222 1.91 13.35 -14.22
N PHE A 223 2.25 13.87 -13.05
CA PHE A 223 1.33 14.60 -12.16
C PHE A 223 2.07 15.75 -11.47
N PRO A 224 1.37 16.80 -11.01
CA PRO A 224 2.01 17.90 -10.29
C PRO A 224 2.50 17.43 -8.91
N VAL A 225 3.74 17.79 -8.58
CA VAL A 225 4.31 17.61 -7.24
C VAL A 225 3.46 18.41 -6.24
N THR A 226 2.97 17.73 -5.22
CA THR A 226 2.09 18.28 -4.18
C THR A 226 2.88 18.81 -2.99
N GLU A 227 2.22 19.60 -2.13
CA GLU A 227 2.81 20.06 -0.86
C GLU A 227 3.22 18.88 0.02
N ASP A 228 2.39 17.83 0.05
CA ASP A 228 2.68 16.58 0.74
C ASP A 228 3.95 15.92 0.23
N LEU A 229 4.10 15.80 -1.09
CA LEU A 229 5.31 15.21 -1.67
C LEU A 229 6.56 16.03 -1.33
N VAL A 230 6.49 17.37 -1.39
CA VAL A 230 7.60 18.25 -0.95
C VAL A 230 7.94 18.01 0.52
N ARG A 231 6.93 17.99 1.39
CA ARG A 231 7.10 17.77 2.83
C ARG A 231 7.73 16.42 3.12
N TYR A 232 7.23 15.35 2.51
CA TYR A 232 7.72 13.99 2.76
C TYR A 232 9.09 13.73 2.13
N MET A 233 9.42 14.34 0.98
CA MET A 233 10.79 14.35 0.47
C MET A 233 11.76 15.03 1.45
N ALA A 234 11.35 16.15 2.06
CA ALA A 234 12.16 16.82 3.06
C ALA A 234 12.31 15.96 4.33
N SER A 235 11.23 15.38 4.84
CA SER A 235 11.25 14.52 6.03
C SER A 235 12.09 13.26 5.83
N ALA A 236 12.00 12.61 4.67
CA ALA A 236 12.75 11.38 4.39
C ALA A 236 14.26 11.62 4.27
N VAL A 237 14.67 12.78 3.72
CA VAL A 237 16.09 13.17 3.67
C VAL A 237 16.58 13.63 5.03
N GLY A 238 15.73 14.35 5.78
CA GLY A 238 16.09 14.90 7.09
C GLY A 238 17.35 15.76 7.02
N SER A 239 18.28 15.53 7.94
CA SER A 239 19.61 16.15 7.96
C SER A 239 20.69 15.29 7.29
N GLY A 240 20.31 14.18 6.67
CA GLY A 240 21.23 13.21 6.06
C GLY A 240 21.63 13.57 4.63
N ASP A 241 22.28 12.61 3.96
CA ASP A 241 22.57 12.72 2.54
C ASP A 241 21.27 12.63 1.71
N ASP A 242 21.07 13.61 0.83
CA ASP A 242 19.91 13.69 -0.06
C ASP A 242 19.95 12.58 -1.12
N PHE A 243 19.49 11.38 -0.75
CA PHE A 243 19.45 10.22 -1.63
C PHE A 243 18.54 10.44 -2.84
N LEU A 244 17.50 11.26 -2.71
CA LEU A 244 16.54 11.55 -3.78
C LEU A 244 17.20 12.28 -4.97
N SER A 245 18.23 13.10 -4.70
CA SER A 245 18.99 13.80 -5.75
C SER A 245 20.37 13.22 -6.03
N LYS A 246 21.02 12.59 -5.05
CA LYS A 246 22.39 12.06 -5.19
C LYS A 246 22.44 10.62 -5.69
N ASN A 247 21.45 9.79 -5.39
CA ASN A 247 21.41 8.42 -5.90
C ASN A 247 20.86 8.43 -7.33
N PRO A 248 21.62 7.95 -8.34
CA PRO A 248 21.19 7.99 -9.74
C PRO A 248 19.85 7.30 -10.00
N THR A 249 19.55 6.22 -9.26
CA THR A 249 18.29 5.49 -9.38
C THR A 249 17.09 6.33 -8.95
N TRP A 250 17.24 7.13 -7.90
CA TRP A 250 16.17 7.99 -7.39
C TRP A 250 16.09 9.30 -8.19
N ALA A 251 17.23 9.87 -8.55
CA ALA A 251 17.32 11.16 -9.24
C ALA A 251 16.59 11.18 -10.59
N ILE A 252 16.48 10.03 -11.27
CA ILE A 252 15.70 9.90 -12.53
C ILE A 252 14.26 10.40 -12.35
N ASP A 253 13.62 10.08 -11.23
CA ASP A 253 12.21 10.42 -10.98
C ASP A 253 12.10 11.71 -10.15
N PHE A 254 12.97 11.90 -9.16
CA PHE A 254 12.82 12.97 -8.15
C PHE A 254 13.70 14.19 -8.38
N ALA A 255 14.76 14.08 -9.17
CA ALA A 255 15.68 15.18 -9.46
C ALA A 255 16.25 15.15 -10.90
N PRO A 256 15.39 15.04 -11.94
CA PRO A 256 15.83 14.78 -13.32
C PRO A 256 16.74 15.88 -13.90
N ASN A 257 16.67 17.10 -13.36
CA ASN A 257 17.48 18.24 -13.76
C ASN A 257 18.64 18.55 -12.78
N GLY A 258 18.98 17.59 -11.89
CA GLY A 258 20.05 17.74 -10.90
C GLY A 258 19.63 18.40 -9.57
N THR A 259 18.38 18.87 -9.47
CA THR A 259 17.77 19.35 -8.23
C THR A 259 16.43 18.67 -8.02
N ARG A 260 16.03 18.46 -6.75
CA ARG A 260 14.72 17.88 -6.43
C ARG A 260 13.59 18.69 -7.06
N LEU A 261 12.57 17.99 -7.55
CA LEU A 261 11.35 18.62 -8.04
C LEU A 261 10.65 19.39 -6.91
N GLY A 262 10.19 20.59 -7.20
CA GLY A 262 9.49 21.48 -6.29
C GLY A 262 7.97 21.45 -6.46
N LEU A 263 7.26 22.17 -5.58
CA LEU A 263 5.80 22.30 -5.63
C LEU A 263 5.33 22.77 -7.02
N GLY A 264 4.41 22.04 -7.64
CA GLY A 264 3.85 22.35 -8.95
C GLY A 264 4.67 21.85 -10.16
N ASP A 265 5.92 21.41 -9.95
CA ASP A 265 6.68 20.73 -11.02
C ASP A 265 5.98 19.43 -11.43
N THR A 266 6.20 18.96 -12.67
CA THR A 266 5.65 17.68 -13.12
C THR A 266 6.62 16.54 -12.83
N ILE A 267 6.20 15.58 -12.01
CA ILE A 267 6.93 14.32 -11.81
C ILE A 267 6.42 13.25 -12.77
N THR A 268 7.34 12.49 -13.36
CA THR A 268 7.03 11.30 -14.17
C THR A 268 7.79 10.10 -13.63
N ARG A 269 7.18 8.91 -13.68
CA ARG A 269 7.81 7.64 -13.29
C ARG A 269 7.66 6.64 -14.43
N ARG A 270 8.32 6.92 -15.56
CA ARG A 270 8.09 6.22 -16.84
C ARG A 270 8.38 4.72 -16.78
N ARG A 271 9.48 4.32 -16.15
CA ARG A 271 9.80 2.89 -15.90
C ARG A 271 8.77 2.19 -15.01
N TYR A 272 8.20 2.91 -14.06
CA TYR A 272 7.12 2.39 -13.22
C TYR A 272 5.84 2.23 -14.03
N ALA A 273 5.55 3.13 -14.97
CA ALA A 273 4.45 2.99 -15.91
C ALA A 273 4.61 1.72 -16.79
N ASP A 274 5.83 1.43 -17.26
CA ASP A 274 6.11 0.22 -18.05
C ASP A 274 5.92 -1.05 -17.21
N THR A 275 6.30 -1.00 -15.93
CA THR A 275 6.04 -2.07 -14.95
C THR A 275 4.54 -2.30 -14.77
N LEU A 276 3.76 -1.23 -14.54
CA LEU A 276 2.31 -1.31 -14.43
C LEU A 276 1.66 -1.81 -15.74
N GLU A 277 2.21 -1.45 -16.90
CA GLU A 277 1.74 -1.93 -18.20
C GLU A 277 1.97 -3.43 -18.38
N ALA A 278 3.12 -3.96 -17.93
CA ALA A 278 3.36 -5.39 -17.90
C ALA A 278 2.35 -6.12 -16.98
N ILE A 279 2.08 -5.59 -15.79
CA ILE A 279 1.07 -6.12 -14.86
C ILE A 279 -0.35 -6.05 -15.47
N ALA A 280 -0.68 -4.98 -16.19
CA ALA A 280 -1.96 -4.83 -16.86
C ALA A 280 -2.17 -5.86 -17.98
N LYS A 281 -1.09 -6.20 -18.71
CA LYS A 281 -1.11 -7.15 -19.84
C LYS A 281 -1.08 -8.61 -19.40
N SER A 282 -0.29 -8.92 -18.37
CA SER A 282 0.05 -10.29 -18.01
C SER A 282 -0.48 -10.70 -16.62
N GLY A 283 -1.23 -9.83 -15.94
CA GLY A 283 -1.77 -10.10 -14.61
C GLY A 283 -0.71 -9.98 -13.51
N ALA A 284 -1.06 -10.42 -12.29
CA ALA A 284 -0.15 -10.30 -11.15
C ALA A 284 1.13 -11.13 -11.31
N ASP A 285 1.09 -12.25 -12.04
CA ASP A 285 2.23 -13.16 -12.20
C ASP A 285 3.45 -12.47 -12.83
N ALA A 286 3.24 -11.41 -13.61
CA ALA A 286 4.33 -10.60 -14.15
C ALA A 286 5.17 -9.90 -13.08
N PHE A 287 4.60 -9.64 -11.91
CA PHE A 287 5.31 -9.04 -10.78
C PHE A 287 6.09 -10.08 -9.96
N TYR A 288 5.55 -11.30 -9.83
CA TYR A 288 6.11 -12.36 -8.96
C TYR A 288 7.01 -13.35 -9.70
N SER A 289 7.16 -13.21 -11.02
CA SER A 289 8.01 -14.07 -11.85
C SER A 289 8.54 -13.33 -13.07
N GLY A 290 9.64 -13.84 -13.65
CA GLY A 290 10.25 -13.27 -14.84
C GLY A 290 10.97 -11.94 -14.58
N PRO A 291 11.11 -11.06 -15.58
CA PRO A 291 12.07 -9.95 -15.53
C PRO A 291 11.87 -8.95 -14.39
N ILE A 292 10.62 -8.67 -13.98
CA ILE A 292 10.34 -7.74 -12.86
C ILE A 292 10.82 -8.35 -11.54
N ALA A 293 10.53 -9.65 -11.33
CA ALA A 293 10.99 -10.38 -10.15
C ALA A 293 12.52 -10.50 -10.12
N ASP A 294 13.14 -10.80 -11.26
CA ASP A 294 14.60 -10.88 -11.37
C ASP A 294 15.27 -9.55 -11.02
N ALA A 295 14.78 -8.43 -11.57
CA ALA A 295 15.28 -7.09 -11.26
C ALA A 295 15.10 -6.73 -9.78
N MET A 296 13.94 -7.06 -9.20
CA MET A 296 13.64 -6.81 -7.80
C MET A 296 14.59 -7.55 -6.86
N ILE A 297 14.78 -8.85 -7.08
CA ILE A 297 15.69 -9.66 -6.25
C ILE A 297 17.13 -9.19 -6.39
N ASN A 298 17.58 -8.84 -7.60
CA ASN A 298 18.92 -8.29 -7.80
C ASN A 298 19.12 -6.99 -7.02
N ALA A 299 18.15 -6.06 -7.07
CA ALA A 299 18.22 -4.80 -6.33
C ALA A 299 18.25 -5.03 -4.81
N VAL A 300 17.33 -5.84 -4.29
CA VAL A 300 17.25 -6.18 -2.86
C VAL A 300 18.55 -6.83 -2.37
N GLN A 301 19.08 -7.82 -3.10
CA GLN A 301 20.32 -8.51 -2.72
C GLN A 301 21.56 -7.63 -2.85
N SER A 302 21.60 -6.70 -3.80
CA SER A 302 22.68 -5.72 -3.92
C SER A 302 22.78 -4.77 -2.72
N GLU A 303 21.65 -4.56 -2.04
CA GLU A 303 21.53 -3.77 -0.81
C GLU A 303 21.50 -4.66 0.44
N ASN A 304 22.20 -5.80 0.41
CA ASN A 304 22.36 -6.75 1.51
C ASN A 304 21.10 -7.54 1.91
N GLY A 305 20.06 -7.61 1.08
CA GLY A 305 18.85 -8.37 1.34
C GLY A 305 18.97 -9.88 1.11
N THR A 306 18.06 -10.64 1.74
CA THR A 306 18.04 -12.12 1.66
C THR A 306 16.86 -12.69 0.88
N MET A 307 15.97 -11.83 0.36
CA MET A 307 14.81 -12.28 -0.41
C MET A 307 15.26 -13.00 -1.69
N THR A 308 14.52 -14.03 -2.07
CA THR A 308 14.78 -14.85 -3.26
C THR A 308 13.58 -14.85 -4.21
N LEU A 309 13.81 -15.31 -5.45
CA LEU A 309 12.71 -15.51 -6.41
C LEU A 309 11.67 -16.51 -5.91
N GLU A 310 12.10 -17.50 -5.12
CA GLU A 310 11.19 -18.50 -4.56
C GLU A 310 10.28 -17.89 -3.48
N ASP A 311 10.77 -16.90 -2.71
CA ASP A 311 9.95 -16.13 -1.78
C ASP A 311 8.83 -15.38 -2.50
N LEU A 312 9.16 -14.67 -3.59
CA LEU A 312 8.17 -13.95 -4.42
C LEU A 312 7.14 -14.91 -5.02
N LYS A 313 7.62 -16.02 -5.60
CA LYS A 313 6.78 -17.00 -6.27
C LYS A 313 5.80 -17.69 -5.32
N ASN A 314 6.22 -17.95 -4.08
CA ASN A 314 5.40 -18.63 -3.08
C ASN A 314 4.49 -17.71 -2.26
N TYR A 315 4.58 -16.40 -2.47
CA TYR A 315 3.70 -15.45 -1.78
C TYR A 315 2.23 -15.69 -2.15
N THR A 316 1.37 -15.74 -1.13
CA THR A 316 -0.08 -15.84 -1.27
C THR A 316 -0.78 -14.93 -0.28
N VAL A 317 -1.98 -14.44 -0.64
CA VAL A 317 -2.86 -13.73 0.31
C VAL A 317 -3.48 -14.73 1.29
N ALA A 318 -3.75 -14.28 2.51
CA ALA A 318 -4.49 -15.06 3.50
C ALA A 318 -5.91 -14.51 3.62
N ILE A 319 -6.90 -15.39 3.72
CA ILE A 319 -8.28 -15.02 4.03
C ILE A 319 -8.51 -15.36 5.50
N ARG A 320 -8.91 -14.36 6.28
CA ARG A 320 -8.99 -14.47 7.74
C ARG A 320 -10.40 -14.20 8.26
N ASP A 321 -10.62 -14.61 9.50
CA ASP A 321 -11.87 -14.33 10.22
C ASP A 321 -12.01 -12.83 10.50
N ILE A 322 -13.24 -12.32 10.50
CA ILE A 322 -13.53 -10.92 10.85
C ILE A 322 -13.76 -10.74 12.36
N SER A 323 -13.69 -9.49 12.82
CA SER A 323 -14.05 -9.05 14.17
C SER A 323 -15.38 -8.32 14.18
N GLN A 324 -16.40 -8.97 14.75
CA GLN A 324 -17.83 -8.62 14.87
C GLN A 324 -18.27 -7.96 16.20
N ILE A 325 -18.76 -6.71 16.29
CA ILE A 325 -19.48 -6.24 17.50
C ILE A 325 -20.81 -5.51 17.22
N ASP A 326 -21.64 -5.39 18.25
CA ASP A 326 -22.75 -4.44 18.32
C ASP A 326 -22.33 -3.20 19.12
N TYR A 327 -22.60 -2.02 18.58
CA TYR A 327 -22.30 -0.72 19.21
C TYR A 327 -23.42 0.27 18.93
N ARG A 328 -24.13 0.69 19.99
CA ARG A 328 -25.26 1.64 19.91
C ARG A 328 -26.33 1.26 18.87
N GLY A 329 -26.61 -0.03 18.74
CA GLY A 329 -27.57 -0.59 17.79
C GLY A 329 -27.04 -0.75 16.36
N TYR A 330 -25.82 -0.31 16.08
CA TYR A 330 -25.13 -0.59 14.82
C TYR A 330 -24.31 -1.87 14.94
N LYS A 331 -24.17 -2.58 13.83
CA LYS A 331 -23.26 -3.71 13.70
C LYS A 331 -21.95 -3.18 13.10
N ILE A 332 -20.86 -3.32 13.83
CA ILE A 332 -19.53 -2.85 13.43
C ILE A 332 -18.66 -4.05 13.11
N THR A 333 -18.05 -4.05 11.93
CA THR A 333 -17.16 -5.09 11.45
C THR A 333 -15.77 -4.53 11.16
N SER A 334 -14.74 -5.25 11.61
CA SER A 334 -13.34 -4.97 11.36
C SER A 334 -12.55 -6.26 11.14
N THR A 335 -11.23 -6.15 11.03
CA THR A 335 -10.29 -7.25 10.80
C THR A 335 -9.81 -7.88 12.12
N SER A 336 -9.29 -9.10 12.06
CA SER A 336 -8.63 -9.80 13.17
C SER A 336 -7.10 -9.68 13.08
N ALA A 337 -6.38 -10.27 14.03
CA ALA A 337 -4.92 -10.33 14.01
C ALA A 337 -4.36 -10.95 12.70
N PRO A 338 -3.21 -10.49 12.17
CA PRO A 338 -2.23 -9.56 12.77
C PRO A 338 -2.59 -8.07 12.59
N SER A 339 -3.79 -7.76 12.08
CA SER A 339 -4.33 -6.40 12.06
C SER A 339 -4.95 -6.03 13.43
N SER A 340 -5.19 -4.75 13.70
CA SER A 340 -5.65 -4.25 15.01
C SER A 340 -7.16 -3.96 15.09
N GLY A 341 -7.95 -4.47 14.14
CA GLY A 341 -9.40 -4.29 14.12
C GLY A 341 -10.12 -4.70 15.41
N SER A 342 -9.81 -5.89 15.94
CA SER A 342 -10.33 -6.37 17.23
C SER A 342 -10.01 -5.46 18.42
N ILE A 343 -8.90 -4.71 18.38
CA ILE A 343 -8.55 -3.73 19.42
C ILE A 343 -9.48 -2.52 19.35
N ALA A 344 -9.73 -1.98 18.15
CA ALA A 344 -10.72 -0.92 17.98
C ALA A 344 -12.12 -1.37 18.43
N MET A 345 -12.47 -2.64 18.18
CA MET A 345 -13.73 -3.22 18.65
C MET A 345 -13.78 -3.27 20.20
N SER A 346 -12.70 -3.68 20.87
CA SER A 346 -12.60 -3.66 22.33
C SER A 346 -12.81 -2.25 22.90
N ILE A 347 -12.10 -1.26 22.34
CA ILE A 347 -12.23 0.16 22.72
C ILE A 347 -13.68 0.63 22.58
N LEU A 348 -14.31 0.37 21.42
CA LEU A 348 -15.72 0.74 21.20
C LEU A 348 -16.66 0.03 22.17
N LYS A 349 -16.46 -1.25 22.48
CA LYS A 349 -17.28 -1.96 23.47
C LYS A 349 -17.16 -1.36 24.86
N ILE A 350 -15.94 -1.02 25.31
CA ILE A 350 -15.71 -0.32 26.58
C ILE A 350 -16.50 0.99 26.60
N LEU A 351 -16.37 1.81 25.55
CA LEU A 351 -17.05 3.10 25.46
C LEU A 351 -18.58 2.97 25.36
N GLY A 352 -19.06 1.89 24.73
CA GLY A 352 -20.48 1.59 24.58
C GLY A 352 -21.21 1.31 25.90
N THR A 353 -20.45 1.02 26.96
CA THR A 353 -21.02 0.87 28.30
C THR A 353 -21.46 2.21 28.92
N TYR A 354 -20.92 3.35 28.46
CA TYR A 354 -21.25 4.67 29.01
C TYR A 354 -22.46 5.30 28.29
N LYS A 355 -23.54 5.55 29.05
CA LYS A 355 -24.79 6.13 28.52
C LYS A 355 -24.64 7.62 28.16
N ASP A 356 -23.94 8.39 29.00
CA ASP A 356 -23.78 9.85 28.86
C ASP A 356 -22.51 10.27 28.09
N PHE A 357 -22.04 9.42 27.16
CA PHE A 357 -20.81 9.64 26.42
C PHE A 357 -21.03 10.63 25.26
N PHE A 358 -20.34 11.78 25.31
CA PHE A 358 -20.50 12.93 24.40
C PHE A 358 -21.96 13.36 24.16
N SER A 359 -22.85 13.10 25.13
CA SER A 359 -24.28 13.41 25.02
C SER A 359 -24.63 14.88 25.29
N THR A 360 -23.78 15.59 26.03
CA THR A 360 -23.98 17.00 26.41
C THR A 360 -22.65 17.74 26.47
N GLU A 361 -22.66 19.08 26.44
CA GLU A 361 -21.45 19.88 26.66
C GLU A 361 -20.78 19.57 28.00
N LYS A 362 -21.58 19.30 29.05
CA LYS A 362 -21.08 18.96 30.38
C LYS A 362 -20.36 17.61 30.44
N SER A 363 -20.62 16.71 29.51
CA SER A 363 -19.99 15.38 29.48
C SER A 363 -18.75 15.32 28.59
N VAL A 364 -18.41 16.39 27.87
CA VAL A 364 -17.25 16.42 26.95
C VAL A 364 -15.95 16.03 27.67
N ASP A 365 -15.59 16.73 28.73
CA ASP A 365 -14.34 16.46 29.47
C ASP A 365 -14.24 15.02 29.99
N LEU A 366 -15.33 14.53 30.60
CA LEU A 366 -15.35 13.17 31.14
C LEU A 366 -15.35 12.12 30.02
N SER A 367 -15.97 12.42 28.88
CA SER A 367 -15.98 11.53 27.72
C SER A 367 -14.60 11.48 27.06
N THR A 368 -13.91 12.61 26.93
CA THR A 368 -12.53 12.69 26.46
C THR A 368 -11.59 11.88 27.37
N HIS A 369 -11.77 11.98 28.68
CA HIS A 369 -11.03 11.15 29.63
C HIS A 369 -11.30 9.65 29.46
N ARG A 370 -12.56 9.24 29.39
CA ARG A 370 -12.93 7.82 29.21
C ARG A 370 -12.50 7.27 27.86
N LEU A 371 -12.49 8.11 26.82
CA LEU A 371 -11.97 7.79 25.49
C LEU A 371 -10.49 7.41 25.57
N ASP A 372 -9.69 8.27 26.20
CA ASP A 372 -8.26 8.04 26.40
C ASP A 372 -7.99 6.79 27.24
N GLU A 373 -8.67 6.63 28.38
CA GLU A 373 -8.52 5.44 29.23
C GLU A 373 -8.88 4.15 28.50
N ALA A 374 -9.93 4.16 27.66
CA ALA A 374 -10.29 3.01 26.84
C ALA A 374 -9.22 2.71 25.78
N MET A 375 -8.63 3.73 25.15
CA MET A 375 -7.49 3.56 24.22
C MET A 375 -6.31 2.92 24.94
N ARG A 376 -5.93 3.41 26.13
CA ARG A 376 -4.83 2.86 26.93
C ARG A 376 -5.02 1.37 27.25
N PHE A 377 -6.23 0.94 27.61
CA PHE A 377 -6.55 -0.49 27.77
C PHE A 377 -6.45 -1.26 26.44
N GLY A 378 -6.97 -0.70 25.35
CA GLY A 378 -6.88 -1.30 24.02
C GLY A 378 -5.43 -1.54 23.55
N TYR A 379 -4.52 -0.57 23.72
CA TYR A 379 -3.10 -0.76 23.40
C TYR A 379 -2.42 -1.75 24.36
N GLY A 380 -2.86 -1.81 25.62
CA GLY A 380 -2.43 -2.85 26.56
C GLY A 380 -2.78 -4.25 26.06
N GLU A 381 -3.99 -4.45 25.53
CA GLU A 381 -4.42 -5.70 24.90
C GLU A 381 -3.64 -6.00 23.62
N ARG A 382 -3.42 -4.97 22.79
CA ARG A 382 -2.68 -5.06 21.52
C ARG A 382 -1.27 -5.62 21.69
N SER A 383 -0.61 -5.33 22.81
CA SER A 383 0.77 -5.78 23.07
C SER A 383 0.96 -7.31 22.99
N LYS A 384 -0.12 -8.10 23.09
CA LYS A 384 -0.12 -9.56 22.99
C LYS A 384 -0.48 -10.09 21.59
N PHE A 385 -0.81 -9.22 20.65
CA PHE A 385 -1.14 -9.62 19.28
C PHE A 385 0.11 -10.10 18.52
N GLY A 386 -0.12 -10.92 17.51
CA GLY A 386 0.88 -11.41 16.57
C GLY A 386 0.18 -12.19 15.45
N ASP A 387 0.95 -12.76 14.53
CA ASP A 387 0.38 -13.56 13.42
C ASP A 387 -0.31 -14.84 13.95
N PRO A 388 -1.62 -15.02 13.74
CA PRO A 388 -2.35 -16.21 14.16
C PRO A 388 -1.83 -17.53 13.58
N LEU A 389 -1.05 -17.50 12.49
CA LEU A 389 -0.41 -18.70 11.94
C LEU A 389 0.81 -19.16 12.76
N PHE A 390 1.34 -18.30 13.62
CA PHE A 390 2.56 -18.53 14.40
C PHE A 390 2.36 -18.36 15.90
N VAL A 391 1.22 -17.82 16.33
CA VAL A 391 0.91 -17.58 17.74
C VAL A 391 -0.35 -18.34 18.13
N ASP A 392 -0.16 -19.39 18.93
CA ASP A 392 -1.25 -20.24 19.37
C ASP A 392 -2.27 -19.48 20.22
N GLY A 393 -3.56 -19.75 19.96
CA GLY A 393 -4.66 -19.21 20.76
C GLY A 393 -5.03 -17.75 20.48
N MET A 394 -4.49 -17.10 19.44
CA MET A 394 -4.86 -15.71 19.08
C MET A 394 -6.36 -15.54 18.88
N ALA A 395 -7.01 -16.42 18.12
CA ALA A 395 -8.46 -16.36 17.91
C ALA A 395 -9.27 -16.51 19.21
N LYS A 396 -8.75 -17.26 20.19
CA LYS A 396 -9.36 -17.36 21.53
C LYS A 396 -9.15 -16.05 22.28
N TYR A 397 -7.94 -15.50 22.28
CA TYR A 397 -7.61 -14.23 22.94
C TYR A 397 -8.48 -13.07 22.42
N GLU A 398 -8.63 -12.94 21.11
CA GLU A 398 -9.50 -11.93 20.49
C GLU A 398 -10.96 -12.08 20.94
N LYS A 399 -11.47 -13.32 21.05
CA LYS A 399 -12.81 -13.55 21.60
C LYS A 399 -12.89 -13.16 23.07
N GLU A 400 -11.87 -13.46 23.89
CA GLU A 400 -11.85 -13.11 25.32
C GLU A 400 -11.87 -11.60 25.55
N ILE A 401 -11.08 -10.80 24.82
CA ILE A 401 -11.07 -9.33 25.00
C ILE A 401 -12.42 -8.70 24.62
N LEU A 402 -13.14 -9.31 23.67
CA LEU A 402 -14.46 -8.85 23.25
C LEU A 402 -15.62 -9.40 24.10
N LYS A 403 -15.39 -10.30 25.07
CA LYS A 403 -16.46 -10.80 25.95
C LYS A 403 -16.96 -9.70 26.88
N GLN A 404 -18.28 -9.67 27.10
CA GLN A 404 -18.90 -8.65 27.96
C GLN A 404 -18.31 -8.64 29.37
N SER A 405 -18.01 -9.81 29.95
CA SER A 405 -17.36 -9.90 31.26
C SER A 405 -16.01 -9.20 31.33
N THR A 406 -15.21 -9.28 30.27
CA THR A 406 -13.91 -8.60 30.18
C THR A 406 -14.09 -7.09 30.06
N ILE A 407 -15.04 -6.67 29.22
CA ILE A 407 -15.39 -5.25 29.05
C ILE A 407 -15.90 -4.63 30.36
N ASP A 408 -16.73 -5.36 31.12
CA ASP A 408 -17.26 -4.90 32.41
C ASP A 408 -16.16 -4.83 33.47
N ASP A 409 -15.22 -5.78 33.48
CA ASP A 409 -14.03 -5.76 34.34
C ASP A 409 -13.14 -4.54 34.03
N ILE A 410 -12.83 -4.29 32.76
CA ILE A 410 -12.06 -3.11 32.34
C ILE A 410 -12.79 -1.82 32.74
N ARG A 411 -14.09 -1.73 32.46
CA ARG A 411 -14.92 -0.58 32.87
C ARG A 411 -14.81 -0.32 34.38
N SER A 412 -14.82 -1.38 35.21
CA SER A 412 -14.70 -1.23 36.67
C SER A 412 -13.35 -0.66 37.13
N LYS A 413 -12.30 -0.79 36.30
CA LYS A 413 -10.95 -0.28 36.55
C LYS A 413 -10.74 1.14 36.07
N ILE A 414 -11.58 1.65 35.15
CA ILE A 414 -11.49 3.03 34.68
C ILE A 414 -12.00 3.97 35.78
N SER A 415 -11.15 4.88 36.22
CA SER A 415 -11.48 5.86 37.24
C SER A 415 -11.95 7.17 36.61
N ASP A 416 -13.16 7.62 36.94
CA ASP A 416 -13.71 8.91 36.45
C ASP A 416 -13.04 10.16 37.05
N VAL A 417 -11.92 10.05 37.76
CA VAL A 417 -11.24 11.21 38.38
C VAL A 417 -9.74 11.26 38.13
N ARG A 418 -9.13 10.16 37.66
CA ARG A 418 -7.68 10.11 37.40
C ARG A 418 -7.30 9.03 36.39
N THR A 419 -6.22 9.26 35.65
CA THR A 419 -5.49 8.20 34.95
C THR A 419 -4.64 7.36 35.92
N GLN A 420 -4.19 6.20 35.46
CA GLN A 420 -3.39 5.25 36.23
C GLN A 420 -1.98 5.11 35.63
N ASN A 421 -1.09 4.49 36.40
CA ASN A 421 0.23 4.09 35.90
C ASN A 421 0.09 3.06 34.77
N VAL A 422 1.03 3.06 33.82
CA VAL A 422 1.00 2.16 32.65
C VAL A 422 0.86 0.67 33.04
N SER A 423 1.45 0.28 34.17
CA SER A 423 1.36 -1.10 34.70
C SER A 423 -0.08 -1.57 34.98
N ALA A 424 -1.04 -0.66 35.14
CA ALA A 424 -2.46 -1.00 35.30
C ALA A 424 -3.10 -1.49 33.98
N TYR A 425 -2.61 -0.99 32.84
CA TYR A 425 -3.14 -1.33 31.51
C TYR A 425 -2.33 -2.45 30.84
N ASN A 426 -1.02 -2.48 31.10
CA ASN A 426 -0.11 -3.50 30.58
C ASN A 426 0.80 -4.03 31.70
N PRO A 427 0.29 -4.96 32.54
CA PRO A 427 1.07 -5.51 33.65
C PRO A 427 2.23 -6.40 33.18
N ALA A 428 2.22 -6.84 31.92
CA ALA A 428 3.28 -7.67 31.35
C ALA A 428 4.50 -6.85 30.91
N GLY A 429 4.41 -5.51 30.85
CA GLY A 429 5.53 -4.65 30.47
C GLY A 429 5.98 -4.84 29.02
N LEU A 430 5.09 -5.32 28.13
CA LEU A 430 5.38 -5.51 26.71
C LEU A 430 5.34 -4.18 25.96
N GLU A 431 6.21 -4.00 24.97
CA GLU A 431 6.24 -2.74 24.21
C GLU A 431 4.98 -2.52 23.35
N SER A 432 4.72 -1.24 23.05
CA SER A 432 3.85 -0.83 21.95
C SER A 432 4.73 -0.16 20.90
N LEU A 433 4.89 -0.83 19.76
CA LEU A 433 5.69 -0.32 18.64
C LEU A 433 5.04 0.94 18.06
N ASP A 434 5.85 1.96 17.84
CA ASP A 434 5.45 3.08 16.99
C ASP A 434 5.64 2.65 15.54
N THR A 435 4.53 2.56 14.80
CA THR A 435 4.56 2.25 13.38
C THR A 435 4.21 3.52 12.58
N PRO A 436 4.81 3.74 11.40
CA PRO A 436 4.64 4.93 10.56
C PRO A 436 3.69 4.72 9.37
N GLY A 437 3.69 5.71 8.46
CA GLY A 437 3.22 5.77 7.07
C GLY A 437 2.25 4.70 6.57
N THR A 438 1.09 5.11 6.06
CA THR A 438 0.13 4.24 5.36
C THR A 438 -0.77 5.09 4.46
N SER A 439 -1.54 4.46 3.56
CA SER A 439 -2.71 5.08 2.90
C SER A 439 -3.96 4.34 3.30
N HIS A 440 -5.09 5.04 3.41
CA HIS A 440 -6.40 4.40 3.52
C HIS A 440 -7.29 4.84 2.36
N ILE A 441 -8.03 3.87 1.81
CA ILE A 441 -8.98 4.08 0.74
C ILE A 441 -10.30 3.40 1.13
N ALA A 442 -11.38 4.16 1.01
CA ALA A 442 -12.73 3.67 1.18
C ALA A 442 -13.48 3.76 -0.15
N VAL A 443 -14.17 2.69 -0.54
CA VAL A 443 -15.00 2.66 -1.75
C VAL A 443 -16.32 1.96 -1.46
N ALA A 444 -17.41 2.53 -1.95
CA ALA A 444 -18.73 1.88 -1.92
C ALA A 444 -19.49 2.16 -3.21
N ASP A 445 -20.34 1.23 -3.63
CA ASP A 445 -21.22 1.42 -4.78
C ASP A 445 -22.71 1.21 -4.44
N HIS A 446 -23.56 1.55 -5.40
CA HIS A 446 -25.00 1.42 -5.31
C HIS A 446 -25.53 -0.01 -5.08
N THR A 447 -24.73 -1.05 -5.34
CA THR A 447 -25.10 -2.45 -5.12
C THR A 447 -25.00 -2.83 -3.64
N GLY A 448 -24.27 -2.04 -2.85
CA GLY A 448 -23.96 -2.32 -1.46
C GLY A 448 -22.62 -3.03 -1.25
N LEU A 449 -21.83 -3.24 -2.32
CA LEU A 449 -20.43 -3.61 -2.21
C LEU A 449 -19.66 -2.44 -1.59
N ALA A 450 -18.94 -2.72 -0.52
CA ALA A 450 -18.18 -1.73 0.25
C ALA A 450 -16.85 -2.31 0.66
N ILE A 451 -15.79 -1.51 0.51
CA ILE A 451 -14.43 -1.95 0.73
C ILE A 451 -13.67 -0.84 1.47
N SER A 452 -12.94 -1.24 2.51
CA SER A 452 -11.95 -0.40 3.19
C SER A 452 -10.60 -1.12 3.12
N VAL A 453 -9.61 -0.46 2.52
CA VAL A 453 -8.24 -0.96 2.44
C VAL A 453 -7.30 0.02 3.12
N ILE A 454 -6.33 -0.52 3.83
CA ILE A 454 -5.19 0.24 4.30
C ILE A 454 -3.94 -0.50 3.81
N THR A 455 -3.09 0.23 3.08
CA THR A 455 -1.89 -0.25 2.39
C THR A 455 -0.67 0.55 2.86
N THR A 456 0.52 -0.03 2.78
CA THR A 456 1.76 0.66 3.10
C THR A 456 3.01 0.03 2.49
N ILE A 457 4.09 0.81 2.42
CA ILE A 457 5.49 0.34 2.30
C ILE A 457 6.29 0.59 3.61
N ASN A 458 5.56 0.82 4.70
CA ASN A 458 5.99 1.21 6.05
C ASN A 458 6.52 2.66 6.19
N LEU A 459 7.82 2.87 6.42
CA LEU A 459 8.38 4.22 6.58
C LEU A 459 8.36 5.00 5.26
N LEU A 460 8.65 6.31 5.35
CA LEU A 460 8.74 7.16 4.15
C LEU A 460 9.78 6.61 3.19
N PHE A 461 9.36 6.28 1.97
CA PHE A 461 10.16 5.63 0.92
C PHE A 461 10.70 4.24 1.30
N GLY A 462 10.04 3.57 2.24
CA GLY A 462 10.28 2.20 2.65
C GLY A 462 11.72 1.95 3.08
N SER A 463 12.36 0.92 2.53
CA SER A 463 13.74 0.55 2.85
C SER A 463 14.81 1.43 2.22
N HIS A 464 14.41 2.49 1.50
CA HIS A 464 15.26 3.29 0.62
C HIS A 464 15.89 2.47 -0.54
N VAL A 465 15.39 1.25 -0.78
CA VAL A 465 15.74 0.45 -1.96
C VAL A 465 14.71 0.71 -3.05
N MET A 466 15.20 1.19 -4.20
CA MET A 466 14.41 1.31 -5.41
C MET A 466 15.02 0.43 -6.50
N VAL A 467 14.18 -0.39 -7.13
CA VAL A 467 14.59 -1.28 -8.22
C VAL A 467 14.92 -0.43 -9.47
N PRO A 468 16.18 -0.39 -9.94
CA PRO A 468 16.59 0.53 -11.00
C PRO A 468 15.81 0.40 -12.31
N GLU A 469 15.54 -0.83 -12.74
CA GLU A 469 14.91 -1.13 -14.02
C GLU A 469 13.40 -0.86 -14.03
N THR A 470 12.74 -0.99 -12.87
CA THR A 470 11.27 -0.96 -12.78
C THR A 470 10.74 0.25 -12.03
N GLY A 471 11.55 0.92 -11.22
CA GLY A 471 11.14 2.04 -10.37
C GLY A 471 10.26 1.63 -9.19
N ILE A 472 10.19 0.35 -8.85
CA ILE A 472 9.51 -0.15 -7.64
C ILE A 472 10.29 0.32 -6.41
N ILE A 473 9.60 0.91 -5.45
CA ILE A 473 10.15 1.24 -4.13
C ILE A 473 9.80 0.09 -3.19
N MET A 474 10.81 -0.50 -2.54
CA MET A 474 10.62 -1.63 -1.64
C MET A 474 10.22 -1.17 -0.25
N ASN A 475 9.32 -1.91 0.39
CA ASN A 475 8.94 -1.70 1.78
C ASN A 475 10.12 -1.90 2.75
N ASN A 476 9.93 -1.42 3.97
CA ASN A 476 10.69 -1.87 5.14
C ASN A 476 9.78 -2.49 6.21
N GLU A 477 8.88 -3.36 5.79
CA GLU A 477 7.86 -3.93 6.68
C GLU A 477 8.45 -4.88 7.74
N MET A 478 9.67 -5.38 7.54
CA MET A 478 10.35 -6.17 8.57
C MET A 478 10.60 -5.38 9.86
N ASN A 479 10.60 -4.04 9.78
CA ASN A 479 10.70 -3.15 10.93
C ASN A 479 9.54 -3.29 11.94
N ASP A 480 8.40 -3.81 11.51
CA ASP A 480 7.23 -3.96 12.39
C ASP A 480 7.33 -5.21 13.28
N PHE A 481 8.37 -6.04 13.14
CA PHE A 481 8.66 -7.13 14.08
C PHE A 481 9.40 -6.61 15.33
N SER A 482 9.11 -7.22 16.48
CA SER A 482 9.85 -6.93 17.71
C SER A 482 11.25 -7.53 17.63
N ILE A 483 12.28 -6.80 18.09
CA ILE A 483 13.69 -7.22 18.06
C ILE A 483 14.10 -7.76 19.44
N PRO A 484 14.42 -9.06 19.60
CA PRO A 484 14.77 -9.64 20.89
C PRO A 484 15.93 -8.92 21.59
N GLY A 485 15.69 -8.49 22.83
CA GLY A 485 16.69 -7.83 23.66
C GLY A 485 16.83 -6.31 23.44
N SER A 486 16.13 -5.73 22.45
CA SER A 486 16.04 -4.28 22.28
C SER A 486 14.88 -3.73 23.10
N SER A 487 15.14 -3.24 24.32
CA SER A 487 14.08 -2.55 25.06
C SER A 487 13.92 -1.14 24.51
N ASN A 488 12.68 -0.69 24.34
CA ASN A 488 12.43 0.71 23.98
C ASN A 488 12.96 1.66 25.08
N SER A 489 12.99 2.96 24.81
CA SER A 489 13.55 3.99 25.71
C SER A 489 12.90 4.07 27.10
N PHE A 490 11.82 3.31 27.36
CA PHE A 490 11.09 3.26 28.62
C PHE A 490 11.22 1.91 29.35
N GLY A 491 12.07 1.01 28.86
CA GLY A 491 12.37 -0.28 29.50
C GLY A 491 11.31 -1.37 29.24
N TYR A 492 10.43 -1.18 28.26
CA TYR A 492 9.47 -2.22 27.87
C TYR A 492 10.16 -3.27 27.01
N ILE A 493 9.79 -4.53 27.25
CA ILE A 493 10.41 -5.65 26.55
C ILE A 493 9.70 -5.93 25.22
N PRO A 494 10.46 -6.34 24.20
CA PRO A 494 9.95 -6.84 22.94
C PRO A 494 8.86 -7.89 23.10
N SER A 495 7.78 -7.76 22.33
CA SER A 495 6.68 -8.73 22.41
C SER A 495 7.03 -10.04 21.70
N PRO A 496 7.10 -11.20 22.41
CA PRO A 496 7.50 -12.46 21.80
C PRO A 496 6.51 -12.97 20.75
N SER A 497 5.23 -12.60 20.85
CA SER A 497 4.21 -12.93 19.84
C SER A 497 4.52 -12.30 18.48
N ASN A 498 5.38 -11.29 18.45
CA ASN A 498 5.76 -10.55 17.25
C ASN A 498 7.27 -10.65 16.94
N TYR A 499 7.96 -11.70 17.40
CA TYR A 499 9.32 -12.00 16.92
C TYR A 499 9.33 -12.52 15.48
N ILE A 500 10.46 -12.28 14.79
CA ILE A 500 10.67 -12.65 13.39
C ILE A 500 10.70 -14.18 13.25
N ARG A 501 10.00 -14.69 12.23
CA ARG A 501 10.07 -16.08 11.79
C ARG A 501 9.94 -16.13 10.26
N PRO A 502 10.59 -17.09 9.57
CA PRO A 502 10.38 -17.30 8.14
C PRO A 502 8.89 -17.39 7.78
N GLY A 503 8.46 -16.63 6.77
CA GLY A 503 7.07 -16.64 6.27
C GLY A 503 6.03 -15.98 7.17
N LYS A 504 6.41 -15.48 8.35
CA LYS A 504 5.50 -14.79 9.27
C LYS A 504 5.17 -13.38 8.79
N ARG A 505 3.99 -12.88 9.15
CA ARG A 505 3.57 -11.49 8.91
C ARG A 505 3.74 -10.64 10.17
N PRO A 506 4.28 -9.42 10.06
CA PRO A 506 4.44 -8.54 11.22
C PRO A 506 3.09 -7.99 11.71
N LEU A 507 3.01 -7.72 13.01
CA LEU A 507 1.88 -7.05 13.64
C LEU A 507 1.63 -5.68 13.00
N SER A 508 0.36 -5.27 12.87
CA SER A 508 0.01 -3.98 12.29
C SER A 508 -1.07 -3.24 13.07
N SER A 509 -0.99 -1.91 13.04
CA SER A 509 -1.99 -0.99 13.58
C SER A 509 -3.18 -0.74 12.65
N ILE A 510 -3.13 -1.30 11.43
CA ILE A 510 -4.19 -1.18 10.43
C ILE A 510 -5.54 -1.59 11.04
N THR A 511 -6.58 -0.79 10.79
CA THR A 511 -7.91 -0.94 11.39
C THR A 511 -8.99 -0.41 10.44
N PRO A 512 -9.33 -1.14 9.37
CA PRO A 512 -10.47 -0.79 8.52
C PRO A 512 -11.78 -1.14 9.22
N VAL A 513 -12.78 -0.28 9.15
CA VAL A 513 -14.08 -0.49 9.79
C VAL A 513 -15.22 -0.25 8.80
N ILE A 514 -16.15 -1.20 8.75
CA ILE A 514 -17.42 -1.06 8.05
C ILE A 514 -18.56 -1.20 9.06
N VAL A 515 -19.53 -0.29 9.01
CA VAL A 515 -20.67 -0.25 9.92
C VAL A 515 -21.97 -0.45 9.14
N GLU A 516 -22.84 -1.27 9.71
CA GLU A 516 -24.19 -1.52 9.23
C GLU A 516 -25.23 -1.01 10.22
N ARG A 517 -26.34 -0.50 9.69
CA ARG A 517 -27.54 -0.19 10.46
C ARG A 517 -28.19 -1.48 10.98
N PRO A 518 -29.10 -1.40 11.97
CA PRO A 518 -29.86 -2.57 12.44
C PRO A 518 -30.59 -3.36 11.34
N ASN A 519 -30.95 -2.69 10.24
CA ASN A 519 -31.61 -3.32 9.09
C ASN A 519 -30.64 -3.97 8.09
N GLY A 520 -29.36 -4.11 8.43
CA GLY A 520 -28.32 -4.71 7.60
C GLY A 520 -27.85 -3.84 6.43
N LYS A 521 -28.30 -2.58 6.31
CA LYS A 521 -27.80 -1.68 5.26
C LYS A 521 -26.49 -1.02 5.68
N LEU A 522 -25.58 -0.85 4.72
CA LEU A 522 -24.35 -0.08 4.89
C LEU A 522 -24.67 1.32 5.46
N PHE A 523 -23.93 1.70 6.49
CA PHE A 523 -24.01 3.01 7.12
C PHE A 523 -22.73 3.81 6.89
N LEU A 524 -21.59 3.24 7.22
CA LEU A 524 -20.31 3.93 7.33
C LEU A 524 -19.17 3.02 6.90
N ILE A 525 -18.20 3.57 6.19
CA ILE A 525 -16.85 3.04 6.04
C ILE A 525 -15.92 4.05 6.70
N ALA A 526 -15.08 3.60 7.61
CA ALA A 526 -14.12 4.43 8.32
C ALA A 526 -12.78 3.72 8.42
N GLY A 527 -11.71 4.48 8.22
CA GLY A 527 -10.34 4.03 8.40
C GLY A 527 -9.42 5.23 8.38
N SER A 528 -8.16 4.98 8.70
CA SER A 528 -7.14 6.01 8.73
C SER A 528 -5.81 5.46 8.32
N ALA A 529 -5.01 6.36 7.77
CA ALA A 529 -3.57 6.28 7.72
C ALA A 529 -2.92 6.91 8.95
N GLY A 530 -1.64 6.63 9.17
CA GLY A 530 -0.83 7.21 10.26
C GLY A 530 -0.30 6.19 11.25
N GLY A 531 0.04 4.99 10.77
CA GLY A 531 0.69 3.93 11.54
C GLY A 531 0.06 3.63 12.91
N SER A 532 0.80 3.81 13.99
CA SER A 532 0.30 3.56 15.36
C SER A 532 -0.97 4.33 15.68
N ARG A 533 -1.22 5.50 15.06
CA ARG A 533 -2.39 6.35 15.28
C ARG A 533 -3.67 5.84 14.63
N ILE A 534 -3.57 4.87 13.71
CA ILE A 534 -4.71 4.36 12.91
C ILE A 534 -5.87 3.94 13.81
N ILE A 535 -5.60 3.14 14.86
CA ILE A 535 -6.63 2.63 15.79
C ILE A 535 -7.40 3.80 16.40
N THR A 536 -6.69 4.76 16.99
CA THR A 536 -7.29 5.91 17.66
C THR A 536 -8.07 6.82 16.71
N ALA A 537 -7.57 7.05 15.49
CA ALA A 537 -8.21 7.89 14.50
C ALA A 537 -9.49 7.23 13.93
N THR A 538 -9.45 5.93 13.68
CA THR A 538 -10.63 5.17 13.25
C THR A 538 -11.70 5.16 14.34
N VAL A 539 -11.34 4.86 15.59
CA VAL A 539 -12.30 4.87 16.72
C VAL A 539 -12.98 6.24 16.87
N GLN A 540 -12.20 7.32 16.84
CA GLN A 540 -12.75 8.68 16.91
C GLN A 540 -13.68 8.99 15.73
N SER A 541 -13.34 8.53 14.52
CA SER A 541 -14.19 8.71 13.33
C SER A 541 -15.54 7.99 13.45
N VAL A 542 -15.54 6.77 14.01
CA VAL A 542 -16.75 6.01 14.31
C VAL A 542 -17.60 6.73 15.36
N ILE A 543 -16.99 7.17 16.46
CA ILE A 543 -17.68 7.92 17.54
C ILE A 543 -18.28 9.22 17.00
N ASN A 544 -17.52 10.00 16.24
CA ASN A 544 -17.99 11.26 15.66
C ASN A 544 -19.20 11.04 14.74
N SER A 545 -19.25 9.90 14.04
CA SER A 545 -20.32 9.56 13.11
C SER A 545 -21.56 8.96 13.77
N ILE A 546 -21.38 8.10 14.78
CA ILE A 546 -22.46 7.36 15.45
C ILE A 546 -22.99 8.16 16.65
N ASP A 547 -22.11 8.53 17.59
CA ASP A 547 -22.48 9.17 18.86
C ASP A 547 -22.86 10.63 18.66
N GLN A 548 -22.09 11.37 17.87
CA GLN A 548 -22.31 12.80 17.62
C GLN A 548 -23.11 13.08 16.33
N GLY A 549 -23.39 12.05 15.51
CA GLY A 549 -24.21 12.18 14.30
C GLY A 549 -23.62 13.07 13.20
N LEU A 550 -22.30 13.33 13.23
CA LEU A 550 -21.64 14.26 12.32
C LEU A 550 -21.60 13.73 10.88
N SER A 551 -21.58 14.65 9.90
CA SER A 551 -21.30 14.32 8.50
C SER A 551 -19.86 13.87 8.30
N ALA A 552 -19.56 13.24 7.17
CA ALA A 552 -18.20 12.74 6.87
C ALA A 552 -17.14 13.83 7.08
N ALA A 553 -17.30 14.97 6.42
CA ALA A 553 -16.38 16.10 6.53
C ALA A 553 -16.28 16.65 7.98
N LYS A 554 -17.41 16.77 8.69
CA LYS A 554 -17.41 17.28 10.08
C LYS A 554 -16.78 16.29 11.06
N ALA A 555 -16.97 14.99 10.84
CA ALA A 555 -16.38 13.94 11.65
C ALA A 555 -14.86 13.90 11.50
N LEU A 556 -14.35 14.11 10.28
CA LEU A 556 -12.92 14.13 9.98
C LEU A 556 -12.23 15.43 10.41
N ALA A 557 -12.94 16.56 10.40
CA ALA A 557 -12.44 17.88 10.80
C ALA A 557 -12.34 18.08 12.32
N LYS A 558 -12.95 17.20 13.13
CA LYS A 558 -12.79 17.25 14.58
C LYS A 558 -11.32 17.04 14.96
N PRO A 559 -10.79 17.84 15.90
CA PRO A 559 -9.42 17.67 16.37
C PRO A 559 -9.28 16.31 17.06
N ARG A 560 -8.12 15.68 16.91
CA ARG A 560 -7.86 14.32 17.40
C ARG A 560 -6.95 14.31 18.62
N LEU A 561 -7.20 13.33 19.47
CA LEU A 561 -6.24 12.90 20.49
C LEU A 561 -5.66 11.54 20.12
N HIS A 562 -4.50 11.22 20.68
CA HIS A 562 -3.88 9.91 20.51
C HIS A 562 -3.02 9.56 21.73
N ASP A 563 -3.28 8.39 22.30
CA ASP A 563 -2.48 7.72 23.31
C ASP A 563 -2.37 6.23 22.91
N GLN A 564 -1.13 5.75 22.80
CA GLN A 564 -0.78 4.37 22.46
C GLN A 564 -0.17 3.61 23.63
N LEU A 565 -0.49 4.04 24.84
CA LEU A 565 -0.01 3.59 26.15
C LEU A 565 1.48 3.88 26.44
N VAL A 566 2.36 3.64 25.47
CA VAL A 566 3.82 3.84 25.58
C VAL A 566 4.32 4.62 24.36
N PRO A 567 4.98 5.79 24.52
CA PRO A 567 5.27 6.49 25.78
C PRO A 567 4.02 6.86 26.59
N ASN A 568 4.16 7.01 27.92
CA ASN A 568 3.06 7.39 28.82
C ASN A 568 2.69 8.88 28.65
N GLN A 569 2.04 9.19 27.53
CA GLN A 569 1.57 10.51 27.17
C GLN A 569 0.35 10.40 26.25
N VAL A 570 -0.53 11.38 26.38
CA VAL A 570 -1.60 11.64 25.42
C VAL A 570 -1.21 12.86 24.59
N SER A 571 -1.32 12.73 23.27
CA SER A 571 -1.08 13.81 22.31
C SER A 571 -2.41 14.40 21.84
N PHE A 572 -2.48 15.73 21.75
CA PHE A 572 -3.63 16.48 21.24
C PHE A 572 -3.21 17.35 20.05
N GLU A 573 -4.02 17.36 18.98
CA GLU A 573 -3.83 18.34 17.89
C GLU A 573 -3.99 19.78 18.42
N PHE A 574 -3.22 20.75 17.90
CA PHE A 574 -3.24 22.15 18.38
C PHE A 574 -4.63 22.82 18.37
N THR A 575 -5.56 22.29 17.57
CA THR A 575 -6.93 22.80 17.45
C THR A 575 -7.90 22.19 18.48
N TYR A 576 -7.42 21.35 19.40
CA TYR A 576 -8.23 20.80 20.50
C TYR A 576 -8.60 21.88 21.52
N ASP A 577 -9.76 21.75 22.15
CA ASP A 577 -10.22 22.71 23.16
C ASP A 577 -9.30 22.74 24.40
N ASN A 578 -8.79 23.93 24.72
CA ASN A 578 -7.85 24.13 25.82
C ASN A 578 -8.44 23.82 27.20
N ALA A 579 -9.74 24.04 27.41
CA ALA A 579 -10.38 23.77 28.70
C ALA A 579 -10.50 22.25 28.92
N THR A 580 -10.91 21.50 27.89
CA THR A 580 -10.90 20.03 27.93
C THR A 580 -9.50 19.48 28.16
N VAL A 581 -8.48 20.00 27.48
CA VAL A 581 -7.08 19.56 27.71
C VAL A 581 -6.60 19.90 29.12
N ALA A 582 -6.99 21.04 29.69
CA ALA A 582 -6.70 21.36 31.09
C ALA A 582 -7.39 20.39 32.06
N SER A 583 -8.62 19.98 31.75
CA SER A 583 -9.37 18.96 32.49
C SER A 583 -8.65 17.59 32.46
N MET A 584 -8.06 17.22 31.32
CA MET A 584 -7.22 16.01 31.19
C MET A 584 -5.98 16.10 32.09
N LYS A 585 -5.26 17.23 32.08
CA LYS A 585 -4.11 17.45 32.99
C LYS A 585 -4.51 17.35 34.46
N ALA A 586 -5.66 17.92 34.85
CA ALA A 586 -6.16 17.85 36.22
C ALA A 586 -6.46 16.41 36.68
N ARG A 587 -6.73 15.51 35.73
CA ARG A 587 -6.92 14.07 35.94
C ARG A 587 -5.60 13.27 35.88
N GLY A 588 -4.46 13.95 35.79
CA GLY A 588 -3.13 13.33 35.82
C GLY A 588 -2.57 12.89 34.47
N HIS A 589 -3.24 13.20 33.36
CA HIS A 589 -2.72 12.88 32.02
C HIS A 589 -1.48 13.69 31.68
N ASN A 590 -0.45 13.01 31.16
CA ASN A 590 0.73 13.66 30.62
C ASN A 590 0.46 14.13 29.19
N VAL A 591 0.15 15.42 29.05
CA VAL A 591 -0.31 16.01 27.80
C VAL A 591 0.84 16.53 26.95
N THR A 592 0.81 16.19 25.67
CA THR A 592 1.65 16.77 24.62
C THR A 592 0.78 17.37 23.52
N TRP A 593 1.30 18.36 22.82
CA TRP A 593 0.60 19.00 21.70
C TRP A 593 1.31 18.69 20.39
N VAL A 594 0.54 18.44 19.34
CA VAL A 594 1.05 18.11 18.00
C VAL A 594 0.32 18.92 16.92
N ALA A 595 0.98 19.11 15.78
CA ALA A 595 0.31 19.67 14.61
C ALA A 595 -0.80 18.73 14.11
N PRO A 596 -1.85 19.26 13.48
CA PRO A 596 -2.78 18.44 12.70
C PRO A 596 -2.03 17.63 11.61
N GLY A 597 -2.72 16.65 11.03
CA GLY A 597 -2.21 15.92 9.86
C GLY A 597 -1.30 14.73 10.17
N GLN A 598 -1.10 14.37 11.44
CA GLN A 598 -0.33 13.17 11.84
C GLN A 598 -1.05 11.84 11.52
N SER A 599 -2.30 11.89 11.07
CA SER A 599 -3.08 10.74 10.58
C SER A 599 -4.00 11.22 9.45
N SER A 600 -4.14 10.46 8.37
CA SER A 600 -5.02 10.83 7.25
C SER A 600 -6.21 9.88 7.18
N ALA A 601 -7.40 10.36 7.53
CA ALA A 601 -8.59 9.51 7.60
C ALA A 601 -9.52 9.75 6.41
N GLN A 602 -10.20 8.68 5.98
CA GLN A 602 -11.21 8.72 4.91
C GLN A 602 -12.48 8.07 5.43
N LEU A 603 -13.60 8.60 4.99
CA LEU A 603 -14.89 8.25 5.53
C LEU A 603 -15.96 8.31 4.45
N ILE A 604 -16.74 7.25 4.31
CA ILE A 604 -17.92 7.21 3.44
C ILE A 604 -19.14 6.87 4.28
N ARG A 605 -20.14 7.75 4.29
CA ARG A 605 -21.43 7.52 4.94
C ARG A 605 -22.54 7.38 3.91
N VAL A 606 -23.42 6.40 4.08
CA VAL A 606 -24.60 6.21 3.22
C VAL A 606 -25.84 6.78 3.90
N LEU A 607 -26.40 7.80 3.26
CA LEU A 607 -27.58 8.51 3.76
C LEU A 607 -28.87 7.72 3.50
N PRO A 608 -29.96 7.95 4.27
CA PRO A 608 -31.22 7.23 4.10
C PRO A 608 -31.84 7.32 2.70
N ASN A 609 -31.53 8.39 1.96
CA ASN A 609 -31.98 8.60 0.58
C ASN A 609 -31.14 7.82 -0.48
N GLY A 610 -30.14 7.05 -0.04
CA GLY A 610 -29.23 6.28 -0.89
C GLY A 610 -28.09 7.09 -1.51
N THR A 611 -27.88 8.34 -1.10
CA THR A 611 -26.72 9.15 -1.53
C THR A 611 -25.51 8.91 -0.63
N PHE A 612 -24.32 9.10 -1.19
CA PHE A 612 -23.05 8.96 -0.48
C PHE A 612 -22.53 10.32 0.01
N ASP A 613 -22.16 10.37 1.28
CA ASP A 613 -21.48 11.47 1.98
C ASP A 613 -20.04 11.00 2.24
N ALA A 614 -19.13 11.31 1.33
CA ALA A 614 -17.74 10.90 1.38
C ALA A 614 -16.84 12.09 1.75
N ALA A 615 -15.77 11.85 2.49
CA ALA A 615 -14.74 12.84 2.77
C ALA A 615 -13.37 12.22 3.00
N ASP A 616 -12.34 13.00 2.70
CA ASP A 616 -10.97 12.82 3.14
C ASP A 616 -10.60 13.92 4.15
N SER A 617 -9.42 13.82 4.75
CA SER A 617 -8.99 14.70 5.85
C SER A 617 -8.17 15.93 5.43
N PHE A 618 -8.23 16.39 4.17
CA PHE A 618 -7.34 17.44 3.63
C PHE A 618 -8.04 18.77 3.20
N PRO A 619 -7.40 19.96 3.33
CA PRO A 619 -6.22 20.26 4.17
C PRO A 619 -6.65 20.66 5.59
N ARG A 620 -6.06 20.03 6.62
CA ARG A 620 -6.24 20.42 8.03
C ARG A 620 -5.22 21.45 8.53
N ASP A 621 -4.44 22.04 7.62
CA ASP A 621 -3.31 22.90 7.96
C ASP A 621 -3.59 24.41 7.96
N PHE A 622 -4.77 24.89 7.52
CA PHE A 622 -5.04 26.34 7.50
C PHE A 622 -6.51 26.71 7.78
N PRO A 623 -6.78 27.80 8.54
CA PRO A 623 -8.12 28.37 8.67
C PRO A 623 -8.46 29.20 7.42
N GLU A 624 -9.65 28.98 6.87
CA GLU A 624 -10.35 29.83 5.88
C GLU A 624 -9.57 30.23 4.60
N ILE A 625 -9.58 29.34 3.60
CA ILE A 625 -9.78 29.76 2.20
C ILE A 625 -10.84 28.84 1.60
N SER A 626 -12.05 29.37 1.41
CA SER A 626 -13.09 28.70 0.63
C SER A 626 -12.68 28.72 -0.85
N THR A 627 -12.07 27.63 -1.31
CA THR A 627 -12.01 27.30 -2.72
C THR A 627 -12.56 25.89 -2.89
N ASP A 628 -13.42 25.72 -3.88
CA ASP A 628 -14.03 24.46 -4.34
C ASP A 628 -12.97 23.41 -4.74
N PHE A 629 -12.19 22.94 -3.76
CA PHE A 629 -11.20 21.87 -3.86
C PHE A 629 -11.47 20.83 -2.76
N THR A 630 -12.73 20.43 -2.61
CA THR A 630 -12.99 19.10 -2.06
C THR A 630 -12.61 18.08 -3.13
N GLY A 631 -11.71 17.13 -2.84
CA GLY A 631 -11.46 15.94 -3.67
C GLY A 631 -12.70 15.06 -3.92
N ILE A 632 -13.85 15.48 -3.39
CA ILE A 632 -15.17 14.92 -3.56
C ILE A 632 -15.88 15.65 -4.72
N ARG A 633 -15.78 15.14 -5.96
CA ARG A 633 -16.80 15.51 -6.96
C ARG A 633 -18.09 14.78 -6.62
N ARG A 634 -19.06 15.51 -6.05
CA ARG A 634 -20.47 15.09 -6.19
C ARG A 634 -20.75 15.01 -7.68
N LEU A 635 -21.21 13.85 -8.15
CA LEU A 635 -21.64 13.64 -9.53
C LEU A 635 -22.85 14.52 -9.84
N GLN A 636 -22.64 15.81 -10.13
CA GLN A 636 -23.64 16.72 -10.66
C GLN A 636 -23.58 16.65 -12.19
N SER A 637 -24.71 16.36 -12.82
CA SER A 637 -24.90 16.59 -14.26
C SER A 637 -25.14 18.09 -14.47
N THR A 638 -24.26 18.76 -15.19
CA THR A 638 -24.48 20.13 -15.67
C THR A 638 -25.67 20.16 -16.64
N PRO A 639 -26.63 21.10 -16.51
CA PRO A 639 -27.57 21.40 -17.58
C PRO A 639 -26.87 22.15 -18.71
N GLU A 640 -27.20 21.81 -19.94
CA GLU A 640 -26.77 22.50 -21.17
C GLU A 640 -27.00 24.01 -21.09
N GLU A 641 -25.93 24.79 -21.32
CA GLU A 641 -26.01 26.20 -21.66
C GLU A 641 -26.77 26.36 -22.98
N THR A 642 -27.97 26.93 -22.91
CA THR A 642 -28.61 27.53 -24.08
C THR A 642 -28.12 28.96 -24.19
N SER A 643 -27.27 29.17 -25.20
CA SER A 643 -26.86 30.48 -25.69
C SER A 643 -28.08 31.36 -25.98
N THR A 644 -28.20 32.50 -25.31
CA THR A 644 -28.85 33.67 -25.89
C THR A 644 -28.22 34.96 -25.36
N SER A 645 -27.47 35.61 -26.25
CA SER A 645 -27.15 37.04 -26.32
C SER A 645 -27.91 37.96 -25.36
N ILE A 646 -27.19 38.83 -24.63
CA ILE A 646 -27.43 40.28 -24.60
C ILE A 646 -26.14 41.01 -24.17
N CYS A 647 -25.74 41.94 -25.03
CA CYS A 647 -24.69 42.94 -24.85
C CYS A 647 -25.22 44.15 -24.05
N GLN A 648 -24.29 45.01 -23.56
CA GLN A 648 -24.47 46.34 -22.90
C GLN A 648 -24.69 46.29 -21.38
N ARG A 649 -24.06 47.09 -20.51
CA ARG A 649 -23.32 48.38 -20.55
C ARG A 649 -22.51 48.46 -19.23
N ILE A 650 -21.22 48.83 -19.24
CA ILE A 650 -20.68 50.10 -18.70
C ILE A 650 -21.45 50.66 -17.49
N ILE A 651 -20.93 50.55 -16.26
CA ILE A 651 -20.06 51.51 -15.54
C ILE A 651 -19.22 50.70 -14.56
#